data_AF-A0A8T7L4E2-F1
#
_entry.id   AF-A0A8T7L4E2-F1
#
_cell.length_a   1.000
_cell.length_b   1.000
_cell.length_c   1.000
_cell.angle_alpha   90.00
_cell.angle_beta   90.00
_cell.angle_gamma   90.00
#
_symmetry.space_group_name_H-M   'P 1'
#
loop_
_entity.id
_entity.type
_entity.pdbx_description
1 polymer ?
#
loop_
_entity_poly.entity_id
_entity_poly.type
_entity_poly.pdbx_seq_one_letter_code
_entity_poly.pdbx_strand_id
1 'polypeptide(L)'
;MNGTSLAPTPPHAIEPGIETPPAARLHIPPDVIAILVLVALWALFFWRLLTPIQADQASLEKGDFSGQFVAFAAYQHQRLSAGEVPLWNPYNNGGLPFLADTQSAVFYPPRLLTIALSSLSGGWTYHALELEMAFHVMGYSLLMYALLRRMTLKQRGSTFGGLATAIIAGYGGFMTGYAPLQLALLEAGVWLPPAALGVLEATRGPRPRWGWLVLTGGALGLSWMAGHPQTSWFLTYLLVAYTGYRALAQRYRWTVFVGGVALFGVLAGGLAAVQLLPGLEYLPHTARVGFTYDAKGNGFPIRDAAQVLFPGLLSLFSPLYFGVAGLALVLVTLWRRIPGVLFWGTAAIIALGLSFGANSAVFPALYNLLPGLRFFRGQERAAYIVAASLAILAGRGLVHILNWDSSEWPIATRNLRRLLYGLVGVCSAALVLVFNEWLNDHERLNDALSIILFSAVSAALAVYLIREIMEYPRQMVYPWLLVGLIAFELFTVNMDSPATYDSVPPGEQIIMPPGYPPLLEIPRQDADTPFRVDGYRGLHDNFGSLYRLMDMRGISPLFLDGPYRLIEPGLINPLAWELFAVRYVYTDWQQMPVASRVVASGTDRYGEVNLHRLDDPRPFALLVYDYALADSDEFAFALLDDPNFDPRRTIILDRDPGFARQTTAPPEASAIVTEFKPEQFTITVSTPQDAVLSLAHPDYPGWQAAIDEQPADILRAYGALSAVVVPAGEHTVRLRYDPLTFRLGVLFSLAAWGALGILGMIFAVRRFTKRVK
;
A
#
# COMPACT_ATOMS: atom_id res chain seq x y z
N MET A 1 22.48 38.43 96.50
CA MET A 1 21.16 39.00 96.87
C MET A 1 20.76 39.91 95.73
N ASN A 2 19.90 39.41 94.84
CA ASN A 2 18.47 39.72 94.78
C ASN A 2 18.19 41.16 94.31
N GLY A 3 17.75 41.26 93.05
CA GLY A 3 17.04 42.42 92.52
C GLY A 3 15.96 41.92 91.56
N THR A 4 14.76 41.69 92.10
CA THR A 4 13.56 41.22 91.39
C THR A 4 12.69 42.39 90.92
N SER A 5 12.13 42.21 89.72
CA SER A 5 10.74 42.47 89.34
C SER A 5 10.24 43.92 89.20
N LEU A 6 9.86 44.27 87.96
CA LEU A 6 8.49 44.64 87.58
C LEU A 6 8.31 44.41 86.07
N ALA A 7 7.28 43.64 85.69
CA ALA A 7 6.99 43.22 84.32
C ALA A 7 6.14 44.24 83.55
N PRO A 8 6.31 44.37 82.22
CA PRO A 8 5.29 44.91 81.33
C PRO A 8 4.61 43.83 80.45
N THR A 9 3.39 44.18 80.07
CA THR A 9 2.33 43.54 79.26
C THR A 9 2.75 42.72 78.02
N PRO A 10 1.95 41.70 77.63
CA PRO A 10 2.24 40.82 76.51
C PRO A 10 1.97 41.49 75.15
N PRO A 11 2.77 41.23 74.10
CA PRO A 11 2.43 41.62 72.74
C PRO A 11 1.45 40.63 72.10
N HIS A 12 0.64 41.19 71.19
CA HIS A 12 -0.43 40.58 70.41
C HIS A 12 -0.15 39.16 69.88
N ALA A 13 -1.16 38.29 70.01
CA ALA A 13 -1.23 37.01 69.33
C ALA A 13 -1.21 37.22 67.80
N ILE A 14 -0.18 36.69 67.15
CA ILE A 14 -0.09 36.57 65.69
C ILE A 14 -0.95 35.37 65.30
N GLU A 15 -1.97 35.60 64.48
CA GLU A 15 -2.77 34.53 63.87
C GLU A 15 -1.86 33.56 63.09
N PRO A 16 -2.02 32.23 63.24
CA PRO A 16 -1.28 31.28 62.43
C PRO A 16 -1.67 31.48 60.96
N GLY A 17 -0.69 31.89 60.16
CA GLY A 17 -0.84 32.01 58.72
C GLY A 17 -1.37 30.71 58.14
N ILE A 18 -2.46 30.83 57.37
CA ILE A 18 -2.97 29.77 56.52
C ILE A 18 -1.84 29.44 55.52
N GLU A 19 -1.11 28.35 55.77
CA GLU A 19 -0.23 27.77 54.77
C GLU A 19 -1.10 27.39 53.57
N THR A 20 -1.00 28.17 52.49
CA THR A 20 -1.55 27.77 51.22
C THR A 20 -0.88 26.47 50.80
N PRO A 21 -1.62 25.38 50.55
CA PRO A 21 -0.99 24.14 50.09
C PRO A 21 -0.21 24.46 48.80
N PRO A 22 1.03 23.96 48.65
CA PRO A 22 1.82 24.23 47.46
C PRO A 22 0.98 23.85 46.24
N ALA A 23 0.79 24.81 45.32
CA ALA A 23 0.03 24.60 44.10
C ALA A 23 0.47 23.27 43.48
N ALA A 24 -0.45 22.31 43.41
CA ALA A 24 -0.17 20.98 42.90
C ALA A 24 0.34 21.13 41.45
N ARG A 25 1.66 21.05 41.27
CA ARG A 25 2.25 21.07 39.93
C ARG A 25 1.70 19.87 39.19
N LEU A 26 0.90 20.10 38.15
CA LEU A 26 0.41 19.04 37.27
C LEU A 26 1.61 18.25 36.74
N HIS A 27 1.80 17.02 37.23
CA HIS A 27 2.85 16.14 36.74
C HIS A 27 2.34 15.41 35.50
N ILE A 28 2.62 15.96 34.31
CA ILE A 28 2.26 15.34 33.05
C ILE A 28 3.20 14.13 32.80
N PRO A 29 2.66 12.90 32.60
CA PRO A 29 3.49 11.74 32.34
C PRO A 29 4.37 11.92 31.08
N PRO A 30 5.63 11.47 31.07
CA PRO A 30 6.51 11.59 29.91
C PRO A 30 5.95 10.97 28.63
N ASP A 31 5.15 9.91 28.75
CA ASP A 31 4.48 9.27 27.61
C ASP A 31 3.43 10.19 26.97
N VAL A 32 2.72 11.01 27.77
CA VAL A 32 1.75 11.99 27.25
C VAL A 32 2.47 13.07 26.46
N ILE A 33 3.58 13.59 26.98
CA ILE A 33 4.40 14.58 26.27
C ILE A 33 4.92 14.00 24.95
N ALA A 34 5.43 12.76 24.97
CA ALA A 34 5.92 12.12 23.77
C ALA A 34 4.82 11.94 22.71
N ILE A 35 3.61 11.52 23.10
CA ILE A 35 2.48 11.40 22.18
C ILE A 35 2.11 12.76 21.59
N LEU A 36 2.01 13.81 22.42
CA LEU A 36 1.71 15.17 21.95
C LEU A 36 2.78 15.68 20.97
N VAL A 37 4.07 15.41 21.24
CA VAL A 37 5.16 15.74 20.31
C VAL A 37 4.99 15.00 18.98
N LEU A 38 4.68 13.70 18.99
CA LEU A 38 4.48 12.94 17.76
C LEU A 38 3.28 13.44 16.95
N VAL A 39 2.17 13.80 17.61
CA VAL A 39 1.00 14.40 16.96
C VAL A 39 1.34 15.78 16.37
N ALA A 40 2.10 16.60 17.10
CA ALA A 40 2.52 17.91 16.62
C ALA A 40 3.48 17.80 15.42
N LEU A 41 4.43 16.86 15.45
CA LEU A 41 5.33 16.58 14.33
C LEU A 41 4.56 16.07 13.11
N TRP A 42 3.56 15.21 13.32
CA TRP A 42 2.69 14.75 12.23
C TRP A 42 1.93 15.91 11.59
N ALA A 43 1.30 16.76 12.39
CA ALA A 43 0.57 17.92 11.88
C ALA A 43 1.49 18.91 11.16
N LEU A 44 2.72 19.08 11.64
CA LEU A 44 3.73 19.91 11.00
C LEU A 44 4.23 19.29 9.69
N PHE A 45 4.49 17.99 9.64
CA PHE A 45 4.99 17.33 8.43
C PHE A 45 3.96 17.36 7.29
N PHE A 46 2.69 17.17 7.61
CA PHE A 46 1.59 17.17 6.64
C PHE A 46 0.83 18.50 6.60
N TRP A 47 1.47 19.61 6.99
CA TRP A 47 0.77 20.89 7.16
C TRP A 47 0.10 21.37 5.86
N ARG A 48 0.68 21.10 4.69
CA ARG A 48 0.09 21.44 3.37
C ARG A 48 -1.12 20.60 3.00
N LEU A 49 -1.26 19.40 3.56
CA LEU A 49 -2.50 18.62 3.42
C LEU A 49 -3.55 19.15 4.40
N LEU A 50 -3.16 19.62 5.59
CA LEU A 50 -4.09 20.01 6.65
C LEU A 50 -4.51 21.49 6.58
N THR A 51 -3.78 22.33 5.85
CA THR A 51 -4.06 23.77 5.80
C THR A 51 -5.39 24.04 5.10
N PRO A 52 -6.24 24.93 5.67
CA PRO A 52 -7.46 25.38 4.99
C PRO A 52 -7.17 26.42 3.90
N ILE A 53 -5.93 26.91 3.78
CA ILE A 53 -5.54 27.91 2.79
C ILE A 53 -5.26 27.21 1.46
N GLN A 54 -6.22 27.26 0.53
CA GLN A 54 -6.15 26.55 -0.76
C GLN A 54 -4.85 26.84 -1.53
N ALA A 55 -4.35 28.07 -1.53
CA ALA A 55 -3.12 28.45 -2.24
C ALA A 55 -1.85 27.77 -1.69
N ASP A 56 -1.86 27.35 -0.43
CA ASP A 56 -0.73 26.68 0.22
C ASP A 56 -0.87 25.14 0.22
N GLN A 57 -2.02 24.63 -0.25
CA GLN A 57 -2.25 23.20 -0.28
C GLN A 57 -1.27 22.49 -1.22
N ALA A 58 -0.94 21.26 -0.85
CA ALA A 58 -0.25 20.31 -1.69
C ALA A 58 -1.07 19.03 -1.76
N SER A 59 -0.82 18.25 -2.79
CA SER A 59 -1.37 16.92 -2.93
C SER A 59 -0.28 15.93 -3.34
N LEU A 60 -0.52 14.63 -3.15
CA LEU A 60 0.41 13.62 -3.66
C LEU A 60 0.56 13.71 -5.19
N GLU A 61 1.78 13.50 -5.67
CA GLU A 61 2.14 13.50 -7.09
C GLU A 61 1.21 12.58 -7.90
N LYS A 62 0.82 13.03 -9.10
CA LYS A 62 -0.04 12.23 -9.98
C LYS A 62 0.66 10.92 -10.41
N GLY A 63 -0.01 9.78 -10.22
CA GLY A 63 0.51 8.45 -10.54
C GLY A 63 -0.40 7.35 -9.98
N ASP A 64 0.17 6.25 -9.49
CA ASP A 64 -0.60 5.13 -8.91
C ASP A 64 -1.60 5.58 -7.84
N PHE A 65 -1.24 6.56 -6.99
CA PHE A 65 -2.14 7.09 -5.96
C PHE A 65 -3.44 7.64 -6.56
N SER A 66 -3.34 8.55 -7.53
CA SER A 66 -4.49 9.18 -8.18
C SER A 66 -5.19 8.21 -9.15
N GLY A 67 -4.42 7.59 -10.04
CA GLY A 67 -4.90 6.77 -11.14
C GLY A 67 -5.48 5.43 -10.73
N GLN A 68 -4.94 4.82 -9.66
CA GLN A 68 -5.38 3.51 -9.18
C GLN A 68 -6.14 3.61 -7.86
N PHE A 69 -5.49 4.09 -6.79
CA PHE A 69 -6.05 3.97 -5.44
C PHE A 69 -7.25 4.89 -5.21
N VAL A 70 -7.19 6.16 -5.65
CA VAL A 70 -8.34 7.09 -5.57
C VAL A 70 -9.49 6.61 -6.46
N ALA A 71 -9.21 6.14 -7.67
CA ALA A 71 -10.22 5.62 -8.58
C ALA A 71 -10.91 4.35 -8.04
N PHE A 72 -10.13 3.40 -7.51
CA PHE A 72 -10.65 2.20 -6.87
C PHE A 72 -11.48 2.54 -5.62
N ALA A 73 -11.03 3.48 -4.81
CA ALA A 73 -11.75 3.89 -3.61
C ALA A 73 -13.04 4.66 -3.94
N ALA A 74 -13.06 5.44 -5.03
CA ALA A 74 -14.28 6.08 -5.53
C ALA A 74 -15.33 5.04 -5.94
N TYR A 75 -14.90 3.99 -6.64
CA TYR A 75 -15.77 2.87 -7.01
C TYR A 75 -16.28 2.10 -5.78
N GLN A 76 -15.41 1.84 -4.80
CA GLN A 76 -15.81 1.24 -3.53
C GLN A 76 -16.83 2.08 -2.79
N HIS A 77 -16.58 3.39 -2.65
CA HIS A 77 -17.50 4.32 -2.02
C HIS A 77 -18.87 4.29 -2.70
N GLN A 78 -18.92 4.40 -4.03
CA GLN A 78 -20.18 4.33 -4.77
C GLN A 78 -20.97 3.05 -4.44
N ARG A 79 -20.31 1.89 -4.48
CA ARG A 79 -20.96 0.57 -4.37
C ARG A 79 -21.38 0.29 -2.92
N LEU A 80 -20.47 0.49 -1.97
CA LEU A 80 -20.73 0.25 -0.56
C LEU A 80 -21.80 1.21 0.00
N SER A 81 -21.82 2.47 -0.42
CA SER A 81 -22.87 3.42 -0.01
C SER A 81 -24.24 3.08 -0.61
N ALA A 82 -24.28 2.28 -1.68
CA ALA A 82 -25.52 1.70 -2.22
C ALA A 82 -25.91 0.36 -1.56
N GLY A 83 -25.13 -0.14 -0.60
CA GLY A 83 -25.35 -1.44 0.04
C GLY A 83 -24.86 -2.63 -0.79
N GLU A 84 -24.03 -2.40 -1.79
CA GLU A 84 -23.53 -3.40 -2.73
C GLU A 84 -22.05 -3.71 -2.46
N VAL A 85 -21.68 -4.99 -2.44
CA VAL A 85 -20.27 -5.39 -2.38
C VAL A 85 -19.68 -5.33 -3.79
N PRO A 86 -18.60 -4.56 -4.04
CA PRO A 86 -18.01 -4.44 -5.38
C PRO A 86 -17.21 -5.71 -5.72
N LEU A 87 -17.85 -6.69 -6.37
CA LEU A 87 -17.19 -7.94 -6.76
C LEU A 87 -16.55 -7.85 -8.14
N TRP A 88 -17.22 -7.17 -9.07
CA TRP A 88 -16.77 -6.99 -10.46
C TRP A 88 -16.79 -5.51 -10.82
N ASN A 89 -15.78 -5.02 -11.53
CA ASN A 89 -15.73 -3.65 -12.03
C ASN A 89 -15.74 -3.65 -13.57
N PRO A 90 -16.81 -3.19 -14.23
CA PRO A 90 -16.92 -3.19 -15.69
C PRO A 90 -16.16 -2.03 -16.34
N TYR A 91 -15.62 -1.10 -15.55
CA TYR A 91 -15.13 0.19 -16.02
C TYR A 91 -13.65 0.25 -16.37
N ASN A 92 -12.86 -0.78 -16.06
CA ASN A 92 -11.45 -0.85 -16.43
C ASN A 92 -11.09 -2.23 -16.97
N ASN A 93 -10.08 -2.29 -17.85
CA ASN A 93 -9.51 -3.51 -18.44
C ASN A 93 -10.52 -4.39 -19.17
N GLY A 94 -11.60 -3.79 -19.71
CA GLY A 94 -12.69 -4.55 -20.32
C GLY A 94 -13.55 -5.32 -19.30
N GLY A 95 -13.32 -5.17 -18.00
CA GLY A 95 -13.92 -5.95 -16.93
C GLY A 95 -12.85 -6.55 -16.01
N LEU A 96 -12.91 -6.21 -14.73
CA LEU A 96 -11.93 -6.62 -13.72
C LEU A 96 -12.64 -7.33 -12.55
N PRO A 97 -12.15 -8.50 -12.08
CA PRO A 97 -12.62 -9.11 -10.83
C PRO A 97 -12.14 -8.28 -9.63
N PHE A 98 -12.87 -7.20 -9.35
CA PHE A 98 -12.44 -6.09 -8.49
C PHE A 98 -12.06 -6.51 -7.07
N LEU A 99 -12.90 -7.33 -6.40
CA LEU A 99 -12.58 -7.83 -5.06
C LEU A 99 -11.37 -8.77 -5.07
N ALA A 100 -11.20 -9.52 -6.16
CA ALA A 100 -10.12 -10.50 -6.28
C ALA A 100 -8.77 -9.83 -6.55
N ASP A 101 -8.76 -8.66 -7.20
CA ASP A 101 -7.61 -7.77 -7.18
C ASP A 101 -7.38 -7.27 -5.75
N THR A 102 -6.38 -7.84 -5.08
CA THR A 102 -6.14 -7.55 -3.67
C THR A 102 -5.85 -6.08 -3.42
N GLN A 103 -5.37 -5.31 -4.41
CA GLN A 103 -5.07 -3.88 -4.23
C GLN A 103 -6.30 -3.00 -4.10
N SER A 104 -7.50 -3.53 -4.42
CA SER A 104 -8.76 -2.84 -4.15
C SER A 104 -9.00 -2.66 -2.65
N ALA A 105 -8.49 -3.55 -1.79
CA ALA A 105 -8.59 -3.45 -0.33
C ALA A 105 -10.04 -3.28 0.20
N VAL A 106 -11.03 -3.87 -0.49
CA VAL A 106 -12.47 -3.66 -0.24
C VAL A 106 -12.88 -3.83 1.22
N PHE A 107 -12.32 -4.81 1.92
CA PHE A 107 -12.67 -5.11 3.31
C PHE A 107 -11.67 -4.56 4.33
N TYR A 108 -10.69 -3.76 3.91
CA TYR A 108 -9.71 -3.17 4.81
C TYR A 108 -10.38 -2.18 5.78
N PRO A 109 -10.35 -2.42 7.10
CA PRO A 109 -11.15 -1.63 8.04
C PRO A 109 -10.87 -0.11 8.05
N PRO A 110 -9.62 0.37 7.93
CA PRO A 110 -9.37 1.80 7.76
C PRO A 110 -10.02 2.38 6.51
N ARG A 111 -9.97 1.69 5.37
CA ARG A 111 -10.65 2.12 4.14
C ARG A 111 -12.15 2.21 4.31
N LEU A 112 -12.76 1.20 4.95
CA LEU A 112 -14.19 1.20 5.27
C LEU A 112 -14.58 2.39 6.15
N LEU A 113 -13.73 2.75 7.12
CA LEU A 113 -13.92 3.95 7.94
C LEU A 113 -13.84 5.23 7.10
N THR A 114 -12.85 5.35 6.21
CA THR A 114 -12.73 6.50 5.30
C THR A 114 -13.97 6.65 4.43
N ILE A 115 -14.45 5.55 3.83
CA ILE A 115 -15.66 5.54 3.00
C ILE A 115 -16.88 5.98 3.81
N ALA A 116 -17.05 5.46 5.03
CA ALA A 116 -18.15 5.84 5.91
C ALA A 116 -18.09 7.34 6.28
N LEU A 117 -16.91 7.86 6.60
CA LEU A 117 -16.73 9.29 6.90
C LEU A 117 -17.00 10.17 5.67
N SER A 118 -16.51 9.77 4.49
CA SER A 118 -16.78 10.46 3.22
C SER A 118 -18.28 10.51 2.90
N SER A 119 -19.00 9.41 3.11
CA SER A 119 -20.47 9.38 2.93
C SER A 119 -21.19 10.35 3.86
N LEU A 120 -20.67 10.58 5.07
CA LEU A 120 -21.22 11.53 6.04
C LEU A 120 -20.78 12.99 5.77
N SER A 121 -19.65 13.20 5.09
CA SER A 121 -19.02 14.52 4.91
C SER A 121 -19.20 15.13 3.52
N GLY A 122 -20.09 14.59 2.68
CA GLY A 122 -20.42 15.17 1.37
C GLY A 122 -19.83 14.46 0.14
N GLY A 123 -19.27 13.26 0.30
CA GLY A 123 -18.85 12.39 -0.79
C GLY A 123 -17.36 12.04 -0.78
N TRP A 124 -16.97 11.22 -1.76
CA TRP A 124 -15.59 10.77 -1.96
C TRP A 124 -14.72 11.88 -2.58
N THR A 125 -13.52 12.08 -2.07
CA THR A 125 -12.55 13.06 -2.59
C THR A 125 -11.13 12.49 -2.59
N TYR A 126 -10.25 13.05 -3.41
CA TYR A 126 -8.81 12.77 -3.37
C TYR A 126 -8.26 12.94 -1.95
N HIS A 127 -8.62 14.06 -1.32
CA HIS A 127 -8.16 14.45 -0.01
C HIS A 127 -8.54 13.46 1.10
N ALA A 128 -9.70 12.82 1.00
CA ALA A 128 -10.11 11.80 1.98
C ALA A 128 -9.09 10.65 2.06
N LEU A 129 -8.56 10.23 0.91
CA LEU A 129 -7.55 9.17 0.85
C LEU A 129 -6.16 9.66 1.29
N GLU A 130 -5.81 10.91 1.02
CA GLU A 130 -4.56 11.50 1.51
C GLU A 130 -4.55 11.59 3.04
N LEU A 131 -5.68 11.97 3.64
CA LEU A 131 -5.84 11.96 5.08
C LEU A 131 -5.72 10.54 5.63
N GLU A 132 -6.35 9.55 4.99
CA GLU A 132 -6.16 8.14 5.35
C GLU A 132 -4.67 7.76 5.35
N MET A 133 -3.92 8.07 4.29
CA MET A 133 -2.48 7.86 4.20
C MET A 133 -1.73 8.54 5.35
N ALA A 134 -1.99 9.82 5.61
CA ALA A 134 -1.32 10.58 6.67
C ALA A 134 -1.62 9.99 8.06
N PHE A 135 -2.86 9.55 8.30
CA PHE A 135 -3.26 8.88 9.55
C PHE A 135 -2.56 7.53 9.73
N HIS A 136 -2.30 6.79 8.65
CA HIS A 136 -1.47 5.57 8.72
C HIS A 136 -0.04 5.88 9.15
N VAL A 137 0.58 6.96 8.68
CA VAL A 137 1.92 7.40 9.11
C VAL A 137 1.93 7.78 10.60
N MET A 138 0.90 8.49 11.07
CA MET A 138 0.76 8.78 12.52
C MET A 138 0.59 7.49 13.33
N GLY A 139 -0.31 6.60 12.90
CA GLY A 139 -0.54 5.31 13.52
C GLY A 139 0.74 4.49 13.62
N TYR A 140 1.49 4.39 12.53
CA TYR A 140 2.78 3.70 12.50
C TYR A 140 3.79 4.28 13.49
N SER A 141 3.91 5.61 13.54
CA SER A 141 4.79 6.32 14.47
C SER A 141 4.43 6.02 15.94
N LEU A 142 3.15 6.11 16.30
CA LEU A 142 2.66 5.82 17.65
C LEU A 142 2.83 4.33 18.03
N LEU A 143 2.61 3.42 17.08
CA LEU A 143 2.77 1.99 17.30
C LEU A 143 4.25 1.59 17.42
N MET A 144 5.14 2.23 16.66
CA MET A 144 6.60 2.09 16.80
C MET A 144 7.11 2.63 18.13
N TYR A 145 6.60 3.78 18.57
CA TYR A 145 6.82 4.31 19.92
C TYR A 145 6.44 3.25 20.97
N ALA A 146 5.21 2.74 20.90
CA ALA A 146 4.71 1.75 21.84
C ALA A 146 5.55 0.47 21.86
N LEU A 147 5.92 -0.06 20.69
CA LEU A 147 6.77 -1.24 20.57
C LEU A 147 8.10 -1.04 21.31
N LEU A 148 8.82 0.04 21.03
CA LEU A 148 10.13 0.28 21.65
C LEU A 148 10.00 0.57 23.15
N ARG A 149 8.98 1.33 23.58
CA ARG A 149 8.67 1.54 24.99
C ARG A 149 8.46 0.22 25.71
N ARG A 150 7.75 -0.73 25.09
CA ARG A 150 7.56 -2.07 25.65
C ARG A 150 8.85 -2.88 25.66
N MET A 151 9.75 -2.71 24.69
CA MET A 151 11.06 -3.38 24.68
C MET A 151 12.06 -2.86 25.72
N THR A 152 11.89 -1.62 26.19
CA THR A 152 12.87 -0.91 27.03
C THR A 152 12.29 -0.42 28.35
N LEU A 153 11.04 -0.80 28.66
CA LEU A 153 10.34 -0.47 29.89
C LEU A 153 11.24 -0.80 31.09
N LYS A 154 11.39 0.17 32.02
CA LYS A 154 12.30 0.18 33.19
C LYS A 154 13.71 0.76 32.96
N GLN A 155 14.10 1.08 31.74
CA GLN A 155 15.38 1.75 31.47
C GLN A 155 15.21 3.28 31.47
N ARG A 156 16.22 4.02 31.96
CA ARG A 156 16.25 5.49 31.83
C ARG A 156 16.25 5.82 30.34
N GLY A 157 15.56 6.89 29.94
CA GLY A 157 15.56 7.31 28.55
C GLY A 157 14.69 6.45 27.61
N SER A 158 13.93 5.48 28.12
CA SER A 158 13.03 4.68 27.30
C SER A 158 12.00 5.52 26.53
N THR A 159 11.52 6.63 27.08
CA THR A 159 10.67 7.62 26.38
C THR A 159 11.40 8.26 25.20
N PHE A 160 12.65 8.69 25.38
CA PHE A 160 13.47 9.29 24.32
C PHE A 160 13.82 8.31 23.22
N GLY A 161 14.21 7.09 23.59
CA GLY A 161 14.41 6.02 22.61
C GLY A 161 13.14 5.79 21.79
N GLY A 162 11.98 5.74 22.46
CA GLY A 162 10.69 5.56 21.82
C GLY A 162 10.40 6.67 20.80
N LEU A 163 10.64 7.93 21.19
CA LEU A 163 10.51 9.08 20.30
C LEU A 163 11.42 8.97 19.08
N ALA A 164 12.71 8.67 19.29
CA ALA A 164 13.66 8.51 18.19
C ALA A 164 13.24 7.38 17.23
N THR A 165 12.83 6.21 17.74
CA THR A 165 12.33 5.12 16.89
C THR A 165 11.08 5.52 16.12
N ALA A 166 10.12 6.22 16.75
CA ALA A 166 8.90 6.65 16.11
C ALA A 166 9.16 7.66 14.98
N ILE A 167 10.01 8.66 15.23
CA ILE A 167 10.35 9.70 14.26
C ILE A 167 11.12 9.09 13.08
N ILE A 168 12.14 8.25 13.36
CA ILE A 168 12.91 7.58 12.31
C ILE A 168 12.03 6.67 11.45
N ALA A 169 11.12 5.92 12.08
CA ALA A 169 10.24 5.02 11.34
C ALA A 169 9.18 5.76 10.52
N GLY A 170 8.55 6.78 11.11
CA GLY A 170 7.44 7.51 10.49
C GLY A 170 7.87 8.47 9.37
N TYR A 171 9.02 9.13 9.55
CA TYR A 171 9.50 10.18 8.64
C TYR A 171 10.80 9.82 7.91
N GLY A 172 11.23 8.56 8.02
CA GLY A 172 12.33 8.02 7.22
C GLY A 172 11.92 7.83 5.76
N GLY A 173 12.88 7.85 4.85
CA GLY A 173 12.62 7.97 3.41
C GLY A 173 11.80 6.84 2.79
N PHE A 174 11.67 5.68 3.44
CA PHE A 174 10.73 4.66 2.99
C PHE A 174 9.28 5.11 3.15
N MET A 175 8.89 5.59 4.34
CA MET A 175 7.49 5.93 4.65
C MET A 175 7.02 7.23 4.01
N THR A 176 7.96 8.07 3.57
CA THR A 176 7.69 9.39 3.01
C THR A 176 8.14 9.54 1.56
N GLY A 177 8.75 8.52 0.96
CA GLY A 177 9.17 8.50 -0.44
C GLY A 177 8.09 7.92 -1.35
N TYR A 178 8.38 6.79 -2.01
CA TYR A 178 7.43 6.18 -2.96
C TYR A 178 6.27 5.41 -2.30
N ALA A 179 6.35 5.07 -1.00
CA ALA A 179 5.33 4.26 -0.34
C ALA A 179 3.95 4.93 -0.25
N PRO A 180 3.83 6.25 0.07
CA PRO A 180 2.58 6.99 -0.05
C PRO A 180 1.95 6.94 -1.46
N LEU A 181 2.78 6.95 -2.51
CA LEU A 181 2.31 6.87 -3.90
C LEU A 181 1.78 5.48 -4.25
N GLN A 182 2.33 4.43 -3.64
CA GLN A 182 1.85 3.04 -3.73
C GLN A 182 1.08 2.66 -2.46
N LEU A 183 -0.07 3.28 -2.21
CA LEU A 183 -0.76 3.29 -0.92
C LEU A 183 -0.88 1.91 -0.23
N ALA A 184 -1.22 0.85 -0.97
CA ALA A 184 -1.32 -0.50 -0.40
C ALA A 184 0.00 -0.99 0.25
N LEU A 185 1.15 -0.57 -0.27
CA LEU A 185 2.47 -0.86 0.31
C LEU A 185 2.62 -0.26 1.71
N LEU A 186 2.26 1.02 1.84
CA LEU A 186 2.32 1.77 3.09
C LEU A 186 1.32 1.17 4.10
N GLU A 187 0.05 1.03 3.70
CA GLU A 187 -1.03 0.50 4.53
C GLU A 187 -0.72 -0.93 5.04
N ALA A 188 -0.13 -1.79 4.20
CA ALA A 188 0.28 -3.13 4.64
C ALA A 188 1.44 -3.10 5.64
N GLY A 189 2.37 -2.14 5.49
CA GLY A 189 3.59 -2.04 6.30
C GLY A 189 3.36 -1.54 7.72
N VAL A 190 2.37 -0.67 7.95
CA VAL A 190 2.16 -0.01 9.26
C VAL A 190 1.77 -0.98 10.39
N TRP A 191 1.37 -2.20 10.06
CA TRP A 191 0.95 -3.23 11.01
C TRP A 191 2.10 -4.04 11.60
N LEU A 192 3.35 -3.82 11.15
CA LEU A 192 4.54 -4.46 11.71
C LEU A 192 4.66 -4.27 13.23
N PRO A 193 4.55 -3.06 13.80
CA PRO A 193 4.85 -2.84 15.21
C PRO A 193 3.88 -3.55 16.17
N PRO A 194 2.54 -3.50 16.00
CA PRO A 194 1.64 -4.27 16.86
C PRO A 194 1.82 -5.78 16.64
N ALA A 195 2.14 -6.23 15.43
CA ALA A 195 2.38 -7.64 15.18
C ALA A 195 3.61 -8.17 15.94
N ALA A 196 4.73 -7.44 15.88
CA ALA A 196 5.95 -7.73 16.62
C ALA A 196 5.74 -7.57 18.14
N LEU A 197 4.92 -6.60 18.57
CA LEU A 197 4.55 -6.42 19.97
C LEU A 197 3.82 -7.65 20.52
N GLY A 198 2.88 -8.21 19.76
CA GLY A 198 2.17 -9.44 20.15
C GLY A 198 3.14 -10.61 20.42
N VAL A 199 4.10 -10.84 19.53
CA VAL A 199 5.16 -11.85 19.72
C VAL A 199 6.01 -11.52 20.95
N LEU A 200 6.36 -10.24 21.14
CA LEU A 200 7.16 -9.78 22.26
C LEU A 200 6.50 -10.06 23.62
N GLU A 201 5.21 -9.77 23.74
CA GLU A 201 4.46 -9.97 24.97
C GLU A 201 4.10 -11.44 25.20
N ALA A 202 3.81 -12.18 24.12
CA ALA A 202 3.56 -13.62 24.17
C ALA A 202 4.76 -14.37 24.74
N THR A 203 5.97 -13.91 24.45
CA THR A 203 7.22 -14.59 24.79
C THR A 203 8.02 -13.87 25.88
N ARG A 204 7.34 -13.08 26.74
CA ARG A 204 8.03 -12.23 27.74
C ARG A 204 8.50 -12.95 29.00
N GLY A 205 7.83 -14.03 29.37
CA GLY A 205 8.15 -14.82 30.56
C GLY A 205 8.63 -16.23 30.21
N PRO A 206 8.74 -17.12 31.20
CA PRO A 206 9.13 -18.53 31.02
C PRO A 206 7.99 -19.43 30.50
N ARG A 207 6.78 -18.88 30.34
CA ARG A 207 5.63 -19.57 29.73
C ARG A 207 5.01 -18.67 28.66
N PRO A 208 4.64 -19.23 27.49
CA PRO A 208 4.02 -18.47 26.43
C PRO A 208 2.64 -17.96 26.84
N ARG A 209 2.38 -16.69 26.57
CA ARG A 209 1.09 -16.01 26.79
C ARG A 209 0.33 -15.93 25.47
N TRP A 210 -0.25 -17.05 25.06
CA TRP A 210 -0.92 -17.24 23.77
C TRP A 210 -1.91 -16.14 23.38
N GLY A 211 -2.62 -15.54 24.33
CA GLY A 211 -3.57 -14.46 24.05
C GLY A 211 -2.96 -13.23 23.36
N TRP A 212 -1.66 -12.97 23.52
CA TRP A 212 -0.99 -11.88 22.81
C TRP A 212 -0.76 -12.16 21.32
N LEU A 213 -0.78 -13.43 20.90
CA LEU A 213 -0.67 -13.78 19.48
C LEU A 213 -1.94 -13.44 18.70
N VAL A 214 -3.05 -13.12 19.38
CA VAL A 214 -4.22 -12.49 18.76
C VAL A 214 -3.87 -11.14 18.17
N LEU A 215 -3.05 -10.33 18.86
CA LEU A 215 -2.57 -9.06 18.32
C LEU A 215 -1.68 -9.29 17.09
N THR A 216 -0.83 -10.33 17.12
CA THR A 216 0.01 -10.70 15.97
C THR A 216 -0.81 -11.15 14.77
N GLY A 217 -1.76 -12.07 14.96
CA GLY A 217 -2.63 -12.55 13.90
C GLY A 217 -3.57 -11.48 13.35
N GLY A 218 -4.12 -10.64 14.24
CA GLY A 218 -4.96 -9.51 13.86
C GLY A 218 -4.21 -8.47 13.03
N ALA A 219 -3.05 -8.01 13.50
CA ALA A 219 -2.23 -7.07 12.76
C ALA A 219 -1.73 -7.63 11.42
N LEU A 220 -1.34 -8.92 11.37
CA LEU A 220 -0.97 -9.56 10.12
C LEU A 220 -2.17 -9.70 9.17
N GLY A 221 -3.36 -10.03 9.67
CA GLY A 221 -4.60 -10.06 8.89
C GLY A 221 -4.93 -8.69 8.28
N LEU A 222 -4.80 -7.61 9.06
CA LEU A 222 -4.98 -6.24 8.55
C LEU A 222 -3.93 -5.88 7.49
N SER A 223 -2.67 -6.29 7.68
CA SER A 223 -1.62 -6.13 6.67
C SER A 223 -1.99 -6.80 5.35
N TRP A 224 -2.62 -7.97 5.39
CA TRP A 224 -3.09 -8.68 4.20
C TRP A 224 -4.28 -8.00 3.52
N MET A 225 -5.23 -7.51 4.31
CA MET A 225 -6.42 -6.82 3.80
C MET A 225 -6.08 -5.46 3.17
N ALA A 226 -5.00 -4.81 3.61
CA ALA A 226 -4.47 -3.59 2.98
C ALA A 226 -4.03 -3.77 1.51
N GLY A 227 -3.95 -5.01 1.03
CA GLY A 227 -3.94 -5.27 -0.40
C GLY A 227 -2.57 -5.36 -1.07
N HIS A 228 -1.47 -5.36 -0.29
CA HIS A 228 -0.12 -5.56 -0.83
C HIS A 228 0.53 -6.87 -0.34
N PRO A 229 0.20 -8.02 -0.98
CA PRO A 229 0.66 -9.35 -0.59
C PRO A 229 2.16 -9.49 -0.31
N GLN A 230 3.02 -8.85 -1.12
CA GLN A 230 4.47 -8.95 -0.96
C GLN A 230 4.96 -8.37 0.37
N THR A 231 4.39 -7.23 0.81
CA THR A 231 4.74 -6.62 2.10
C THR A 231 4.26 -7.47 3.26
N SER A 232 3.03 -7.99 3.17
CA SER A 232 2.47 -8.90 4.16
C SER A 232 3.29 -10.21 4.24
N TRP A 233 3.86 -10.67 3.12
CA TRP A 233 4.75 -11.82 3.07
C TRP A 233 6.09 -11.55 3.77
N PHE A 234 6.71 -10.40 3.49
CA PHE A 234 7.91 -9.95 4.22
C PHE A 234 7.65 -9.82 5.73
N LEU A 235 6.48 -9.29 6.12
CA LEU A 235 6.07 -9.24 7.52
C LEU A 235 5.93 -10.64 8.10
N THR A 236 5.33 -11.57 7.37
CA THR A 236 5.17 -12.98 7.78
C THR A 236 6.54 -13.61 8.03
N TYR A 237 7.50 -13.45 7.11
CA TYR A 237 8.86 -13.96 7.31
C TYR A 237 9.53 -13.36 8.55
N LEU A 238 9.42 -12.04 8.75
CA LEU A 238 9.94 -11.37 9.93
C LEU A 238 9.32 -11.91 11.22
N LEU A 239 8.00 -12.11 11.25
CA LEU A 239 7.28 -12.60 12.44
C LEU A 239 7.60 -14.06 12.76
N VAL A 240 7.73 -14.91 11.74
CA VAL A 240 8.19 -16.30 11.91
C VAL A 240 9.61 -16.29 12.47
N ALA A 241 10.53 -15.56 11.86
CA ALA A 241 11.91 -15.45 12.33
C ALA A 241 11.99 -14.87 13.75
N TYR A 242 11.19 -13.84 14.06
CA TYR A 242 11.16 -13.21 15.37
C TYR A 242 10.59 -14.15 16.43
N THR A 243 9.54 -14.90 16.11
CA THR A 243 8.97 -15.93 17.01
C THR A 243 10.00 -17.02 17.28
N GLY A 244 10.73 -17.46 16.26
CA GLY A 244 11.84 -18.43 16.39
C GLY A 244 12.96 -17.90 17.29
N TYR A 245 13.46 -16.69 17.02
CA TYR A 245 14.47 -16.02 17.85
C TYR A 245 14.03 -15.95 19.33
N ARG A 246 12.77 -15.57 19.58
CA ARG A 246 12.23 -15.45 20.93
C ARG A 246 12.03 -16.79 21.61
N ALA A 247 11.61 -17.82 20.86
CA ALA A 247 11.51 -19.18 21.38
C ALA A 247 12.88 -19.72 21.79
N LEU A 248 13.91 -19.49 20.98
CA LEU A 248 15.29 -19.86 21.30
C LEU A 248 15.81 -19.09 22.53
N ALA A 249 15.61 -17.77 22.57
CA ALA A 249 16.05 -16.93 23.67
C ALA A 249 15.39 -17.32 25.02
N GLN A 250 14.13 -17.75 25.00
CA GLN A 250 13.40 -18.22 26.18
C GLN A 250 13.51 -19.73 26.41
N ARG A 251 14.27 -20.46 25.56
CA ARG A 251 14.46 -21.91 25.62
C ARG A 251 13.14 -22.69 25.60
N TYR A 252 12.17 -22.25 24.81
CA TYR A 252 10.93 -22.97 24.60
C TYR A 252 11.15 -24.24 23.76
N ARG A 253 10.28 -25.23 23.95
CA ARG A 253 10.18 -26.39 23.06
C ARG A 253 9.77 -25.93 21.65
N TRP A 254 10.27 -26.59 20.61
CA TRP A 254 9.95 -26.26 19.22
C TRP A 254 8.44 -26.27 18.91
N THR A 255 7.65 -27.06 19.65
CA THR A 255 6.19 -27.10 19.54
C THR A 255 5.52 -25.77 19.92
N VAL A 256 6.13 -24.98 20.81
CA VAL A 256 5.63 -23.63 21.13
C VAL A 256 5.86 -22.68 19.96
N PHE A 257 6.99 -22.80 19.27
CA PHE A 257 7.27 -22.04 18.06
C PHE A 257 6.25 -22.40 16.96
N VAL A 258 6.09 -23.69 16.66
CA VAL A 258 5.15 -24.15 15.61
C VAL A 258 3.71 -23.78 15.97
N GLY A 259 3.28 -24.04 17.20
CA GLY A 259 1.94 -23.65 17.66
C GLY A 259 1.73 -22.13 17.60
N GLY A 260 2.77 -21.34 17.91
CA GLY A 260 2.71 -19.88 17.86
C GLY A 260 2.52 -19.36 16.44
N VAL A 261 3.33 -19.87 15.51
CA VAL A 261 3.23 -19.56 14.08
C VAL A 261 1.89 -20.00 13.49
N ALA A 262 1.45 -21.23 13.80
CA ALA A 262 0.15 -21.73 13.36
C ALA A 262 -0.99 -20.86 13.88
N LEU A 263 -0.97 -20.46 15.16
CA LEU A 263 -2.04 -19.66 15.75
C LEU A 263 -2.18 -18.30 15.08
N PHE A 264 -1.10 -17.52 14.96
CA PHE A 264 -1.23 -16.20 14.32
C PHE A 264 -1.48 -16.32 12.82
N GLY A 265 -0.97 -17.37 12.16
CA GLY A 265 -1.19 -17.63 10.73
C GLY A 265 -2.65 -17.97 10.42
N VAL A 266 -3.27 -18.88 11.19
CA VAL A 266 -4.69 -19.23 11.05
C VAL A 266 -5.58 -18.01 11.32
N LEU A 267 -5.25 -17.22 12.35
CA LEU A 267 -5.99 -15.98 12.62
C LEU A 267 -5.86 -14.98 11.47
N ALA A 268 -4.65 -14.71 10.99
CA ALA A 268 -4.43 -13.77 9.89
C ALA A 268 -5.15 -14.21 8.60
N GLY A 269 -4.98 -15.49 8.23
CA GLY A 269 -5.61 -16.07 7.05
C GLY A 269 -7.14 -16.10 7.16
N GLY A 270 -7.68 -16.44 8.34
CA GLY A 270 -9.11 -16.41 8.61
C GLY A 270 -9.69 -15.00 8.47
N LEU A 271 -9.08 -14.00 9.09
CA LEU A 271 -9.57 -12.61 9.02
C LEU A 271 -9.58 -12.07 7.60
N ALA A 272 -8.53 -12.34 6.83
CA ALA A 272 -8.37 -11.86 5.47
C ALA A 272 -8.99 -12.79 4.39
N ALA A 273 -9.63 -13.90 4.77
CA ALA A 273 -10.11 -14.94 3.86
C ALA A 273 -11.07 -14.40 2.77
N VAL A 274 -11.94 -13.44 3.11
CA VAL A 274 -12.88 -12.78 2.19
C VAL A 274 -12.20 -12.13 0.97
N GLN A 275 -10.95 -11.72 1.10
CA GLN A 275 -10.15 -11.10 0.03
C GLN A 275 -9.07 -12.06 -0.48
N LEU A 276 -8.48 -12.87 0.41
CA LEU A 276 -7.42 -13.82 0.05
C LEU A 276 -7.92 -14.94 -0.86
N LEU A 277 -9.10 -15.52 -0.61
CA LEU A 277 -9.56 -16.65 -1.41
C LEU A 277 -9.90 -16.24 -2.85
N PRO A 278 -10.64 -15.16 -3.11
CA PRO A 278 -10.80 -14.63 -4.46
C PRO A 278 -9.45 -14.27 -5.10
N GLY A 279 -8.53 -13.64 -4.36
CA GLY A 279 -7.19 -13.30 -4.88
C GLY A 279 -6.34 -14.51 -5.28
N LEU A 280 -6.49 -15.64 -4.57
CA LEU A 280 -5.82 -16.90 -4.92
C LEU A 280 -6.42 -17.55 -6.17
N GLU A 281 -7.73 -17.43 -6.38
CA GLU A 281 -8.40 -17.83 -7.64
C GLU A 281 -7.99 -16.92 -8.79
N TYR A 282 -7.78 -15.63 -8.53
CA TYR A 282 -7.39 -14.68 -9.55
C TYR A 282 -5.96 -14.90 -10.06
N LEU A 283 -5.03 -15.20 -9.17
CA LEU A 283 -3.59 -15.22 -9.45
C LEU A 283 -3.18 -16.06 -10.70
N PRO A 284 -3.70 -17.28 -10.93
CA PRO A 284 -3.40 -18.10 -12.11
C PRO A 284 -3.93 -17.53 -13.44
N HIS A 285 -4.87 -16.57 -13.39
CA HIS A 285 -5.44 -15.92 -14.57
C HIS A 285 -4.78 -14.58 -14.88
N THR A 286 -3.73 -14.20 -14.14
CA THR A 286 -3.06 -12.91 -14.34
C THR A 286 -1.94 -12.99 -15.36
N ALA A 287 -1.67 -11.88 -16.05
CA ALA A 287 -0.53 -11.73 -16.97
C ALA A 287 0.86 -11.94 -16.34
N ARG A 288 0.93 -12.16 -15.02
CA ARG A 288 2.16 -12.36 -14.25
C ARG A 288 2.59 -13.82 -14.11
N VAL A 289 1.75 -14.78 -14.48
CA VAL A 289 2.04 -16.21 -14.31
C VAL A 289 3.30 -16.62 -15.09
N GLY A 290 3.54 -16.03 -16.26
CA GLY A 290 4.69 -16.31 -17.12
C GLY A 290 6.02 -15.62 -16.75
N PHE A 291 6.05 -14.76 -15.72
CA PHE A 291 7.28 -13.99 -15.44
C PHE A 291 8.43 -14.87 -14.96
N THR A 292 9.56 -14.76 -15.67
CA THR A 292 10.83 -15.42 -15.35
C THR A 292 11.56 -14.74 -14.20
N TYR A 293 12.69 -15.31 -13.79
CA TYR A 293 13.55 -14.73 -12.76
C TYR A 293 13.98 -13.30 -13.11
N ASP A 294 14.35 -13.02 -14.36
CA ASP A 294 14.84 -11.70 -14.79
C ASP A 294 13.77 -10.61 -14.61
N ALA A 295 12.52 -10.92 -14.95
CA ALA A 295 11.39 -10.02 -14.74
C ALA A 295 11.04 -9.78 -13.26
N LYS A 296 11.49 -10.67 -12.35
CA LYS A 296 11.24 -10.62 -10.90
C LYS A 296 12.43 -10.10 -10.10
N GLY A 297 13.61 -10.07 -10.70
CA GLY A 297 14.87 -9.71 -10.06
C GLY A 297 15.12 -8.22 -9.93
N ASN A 298 14.21 -7.34 -10.36
CA ASN A 298 14.38 -5.91 -10.20
C ASN A 298 14.47 -5.51 -8.71
N GLY A 299 15.36 -4.57 -8.41
CA GLY A 299 15.62 -4.05 -7.06
C GLY A 299 16.55 -2.84 -7.16
N PHE A 300 16.97 -2.28 -6.02
CA PHE A 300 17.88 -1.14 -6.02
C PHE A 300 19.24 -1.47 -6.65
N PRO A 301 19.84 -0.54 -7.38
CA PRO A 301 21.28 -0.53 -7.60
C PRO A 301 22.05 -0.59 -6.28
N ILE A 302 23.16 -1.33 -6.21
CA ILE A 302 23.99 -1.42 -4.98
C ILE A 302 24.48 -0.03 -4.54
N ARG A 303 24.77 0.86 -5.50
CA ARG A 303 25.21 2.23 -5.22
C ARG A 303 24.22 3.03 -4.39
N ASP A 304 22.93 2.68 -4.42
CA ASP A 304 21.89 3.37 -3.63
C ASP A 304 22.09 3.20 -2.12
N ALA A 305 22.93 2.24 -1.68
CA ALA A 305 23.37 2.14 -0.30
C ALA A 305 24.06 3.43 0.20
N ALA A 306 24.69 4.22 -0.69
CA ALA A 306 25.29 5.50 -0.33
C ALA A 306 24.24 6.53 0.12
N GLN A 307 22.98 6.39 -0.30
CA GLN A 307 21.88 7.29 0.08
C GLN A 307 21.44 7.13 1.54
N VAL A 308 21.95 6.12 2.25
CA VAL A 308 21.86 6.06 3.73
C VAL A 308 22.56 7.28 4.36
N LEU A 309 23.62 7.78 3.73
CA LEU A 309 24.35 8.97 4.16
C LEU A 309 23.96 10.21 3.37
N PHE A 310 23.74 10.08 2.06
CA PHE A 310 23.56 11.20 1.14
C PHE A 310 22.23 11.07 0.37
N PRO A 311 21.10 11.39 1.02
CA PRO A 311 19.78 11.21 0.40
C PRO A 311 19.60 12.14 -0.80
N GLY A 312 18.91 11.66 -1.84
CA GLY A 312 18.61 12.39 -3.07
C GLY A 312 19.78 12.49 -4.05
N LEU A 313 20.96 11.94 -3.70
CA LEU A 313 22.16 12.09 -4.52
C LEU A 313 22.16 11.22 -5.78
N LEU A 314 21.55 10.03 -5.72
CA LEU A 314 21.70 9.01 -6.77
C LEU A 314 20.39 8.61 -7.46
N SER A 315 19.27 8.65 -6.75
CA SER A 315 17.95 8.31 -7.29
C SER A 315 16.89 9.28 -6.78
N LEU A 316 15.75 9.30 -7.48
CA LEU A 316 14.61 10.16 -7.18
C LEU A 316 14.13 10.04 -5.72
N PHE A 317 14.07 8.81 -5.21
CA PHE A 317 13.70 8.52 -3.82
C PHE A 317 14.92 8.09 -3.00
N SER A 318 14.84 8.21 -1.67
CA SER A 318 15.85 7.71 -0.73
C SER A 318 15.26 6.79 0.34
N PRO A 319 14.68 5.64 -0.05
CA PRO A 319 13.95 4.76 0.86
C PRO A 319 14.82 4.11 1.94
N LEU A 320 16.14 4.05 1.73
CA LEU A 320 17.09 3.55 2.73
C LEU A 320 17.56 4.64 3.72
N TYR A 321 17.19 5.91 3.51
CA TYR A 321 17.58 7.00 4.40
C TYR A 321 16.74 7.03 5.67
N PHE A 322 17.40 7.00 6.82
CA PHE A 322 16.77 7.00 8.15
C PHE A 322 17.43 8.00 9.11
N GLY A 323 18.14 8.99 8.56
CA GLY A 323 18.87 10.02 9.30
C GLY A 323 20.32 9.62 9.63
N VAL A 324 21.24 10.56 9.50
CA VAL A 324 22.66 10.39 9.85
C VAL A 324 22.81 10.31 11.38
N ALA A 325 22.03 11.08 12.13
CA ALA A 325 21.91 10.93 13.58
C ALA A 325 21.35 9.54 13.96
N GLY A 326 20.39 9.03 13.19
CA GLY A 326 19.87 7.67 13.33
C GLY A 326 20.96 6.61 13.13
N LEU A 327 21.79 6.76 12.09
CA LEU A 327 22.92 5.87 11.82
C LEU A 327 23.95 5.88 12.95
N ALA A 328 24.28 7.06 13.50
CA ALA A 328 25.18 7.17 14.65
C ALA A 328 24.68 6.35 15.85
N LEU A 329 23.37 6.38 16.12
CA LEU A 329 22.74 5.56 17.17
C LEU A 329 22.72 4.06 16.85
N VAL A 330 22.54 3.68 15.58
CA VAL A 330 22.65 2.27 15.16
C VAL A 330 24.08 1.75 15.41
N LEU A 331 25.11 2.51 15.04
CA LEU A 331 26.51 2.13 15.27
C LEU A 331 26.80 1.85 16.75
N VAL A 332 26.21 2.63 17.66
CA VAL A 332 26.30 2.40 19.10
C VAL A 332 25.76 1.00 19.46
N THR A 333 24.59 0.63 18.94
CA THR A 333 23.98 -0.67 19.25
C THR A 333 24.75 -1.85 18.69
N LEU A 334 25.24 -1.75 17.45
CA LEU A 334 26.01 -2.77 16.77
C LEU A 334 27.32 -3.04 17.51
N TRP A 335 28.03 -1.97 17.88
CA TRP A 335 29.30 -2.09 18.59
C TRP A 335 29.13 -2.67 20.00
N ARG A 336 28.07 -2.28 20.72
CA ARG A 336 27.79 -2.76 22.09
C ARG A 336 27.14 -4.14 22.16
N ARG A 337 26.61 -4.65 21.05
CA ARG A 337 25.91 -5.95 21.00
C ARG A 337 24.76 -6.05 22.01
N ILE A 338 23.95 -4.98 22.12
CA ILE A 338 22.80 -4.91 23.04
C ILE A 338 21.84 -6.09 22.79
N PRO A 339 21.12 -6.62 23.80
CA PRO A 339 20.12 -7.67 23.59
C PRO A 339 19.12 -7.31 22.49
N GLY A 340 18.91 -8.23 21.56
CA GLY A 340 18.05 -8.06 20.38
C GLY A 340 18.76 -7.49 19.14
N VAL A 341 19.98 -6.94 19.27
CA VAL A 341 20.72 -6.35 18.14
C VAL A 341 21.03 -7.37 17.06
N LEU A 342 21.40 -8.60 17.45
CA LEU A 342 21.67 -9.65 16.48
C LEU A 342 20.45 -9.92 15.60
N PHE A 343 19.25 -10.04 16.19
CA PHE A 343 18.04 -10.31 15.42
C PHE A 343 17.71 -9.16 14.45
N TRP A 344 17.56 -7.94 14.97
CA TRP A 344 17.15 -6.81 14.15
C TRP A 344 18.24 -6.38 13.14
N GLY A 345 19.52 -6.50 13.52
CA GLY A 345 20.64 -6.26 12.61
C GLY A 345 20.71 -7.29 11.49
N THR A 346 20.55 -8.58 11.80
CA THR A 346 20.47 -9.63 10.76
C THR A 346 19.24 -9.46 9.87
N ALA A 347 18.08 -9.13 10.44
CA ALA A 347 16.88 -8.84 9.67
C ALA A 347 17.09 -7.66 8.69
N ALA A 348 17.71 -6.58 9.16
CA ALA A 348 18.06 -5.44 8.31
C ALA A 348 19.04 -5.81 7.19
N ILE A 349 20.08 -6.59 7.47
CA ILE A 349 21.08 -7.00 6.47
C ILE A 349 20.46 -7.92 5.42
N ILE A 350 19.66 -8.92 5.83
CA ILE A 350 18.99 -9.83 4.91
C ILE A 350 18.00 -9.05 4.04
N ALA A 351 17.20 -8.16 4.64
CA ALA A 351 16.25 -7.32 3.90
C ALA A 351 16.94 -6.33 2.96
N LEU A 352 18.10 -5.78 3.34
CA LEU A 352 18.90 -4.91 2.48
C LEU A 352 19.44 -5.70 1.28
N GLY A 353 20.03 -6.88 1.55
CA GLY A 353 20.49 -7.78 0.50
C GLY A 353 19.37 -8.23 -0.43
N LEU A 354 18.16 -8.42 0.09
CA LEU A 354 16.97 -8.69 -0.70
C LEU A 354 16.55 -7.47 -1.54
N SER A 355 16.64 -6.25 -0.98
CA SER A 355 16.20 -5.01 -1.63
C SER A 355 16.96 -4.66 -2.91
N PHE A 356 18.18 -5.19 -3.06
CA PHE A 356 18.98 -5.04 -4.28
C PHE A 356 18.54 -5.98 -5.42
N GLY A 357 17.61 -6.91 -5.17
CA GLY A 357 17.15 -7.88 -6.16
C GLY A 357 18.31 -8.71 -6.72
N ALA A 358 18.32 -8.94 -8.03
CA ALA A 358 19.34 -9.69 -8.73
C ALA A 358 20.75 -9.07 -8.67
N ASN A 359 20.88 -7.81 -8.23
CA ASN A 359 22.19 -7.18 -7.98
C ASN A 359 22.90 -7.74 -6.73
N SER A 360 22.27 -8.63 -5.96
CA SER A 360 22.80 -9.23 -4.74
C SER A 360 22.66 -10.74 -4.77
N ALA A 361 23.60 -11.47 -4.18
CA ALA A 361 23.53 -12.93 -4.06
C ALA A 361 22.43 -13.40 -3.09
N VAL A 362 21.91 -12.52 -2.24
CA VAL A 362 20.88 -12.85 -1.24
C VAL A 362 19.54 -13.16 -1.91
N PHE A 363 19.12 -12.37 -2.91
CA PHE A 363 17.85 -12.59 -3.59
C PHE A 363 17.78 -13.95 -4.31
N PRO A 364 18.71 -14.33 -5.21
CA PRO A 364 18.65 -15.64 -5.85
C PRO A 364 18.69 -16.80 -4.85
N ALA A 365 19.43 -16.68 -3.75
CA ALA A 365 19.40 -17.70 -2.70
C ALA A 365 18.00 -17.81 -2.05
N LEU A 366 17.42 -16.70 -1.61
CA LEU A 366 16.11 -16.70 -0.97
C LEU A 366 14.96 -17.00 -1.94
N TYR A 367 15.09 -16.63 -3.22
CA TYR A 367 14.11 -16.91 -4.27
C TYR A 367 13.87 -18.42 -4.42
N ASN A 368 14.92 -19.22 -4.23
CA ASN A 368 14.86 -20.68 -4.29
C ASN A 368 14.50 -21.34 -2.96
N LEU A 369 14.79 -20.68 -1.82
CA LEU A 369 14.62 -21.27 -0.49
C LEU A 369 13.30 -20.89 0.20
N LEU A 370 12.85 -19.64 0.05
CA LEU A 370 11.71 -19.12 0.80
C LEU A 370 10.39 -19.34 0.05
N PRO A 371 9.40 -20.00 0.70
CA PRO A 371 8.15 -20.35 0.05
C PRO A 371 7.34 -19.10 -0.32
N GLY A 372 7.03 -18.95 -1.60
CA GLY A 372 6.20 -17.86 -2.12
C GLY A 372 6.96 -16.59 -2.52
N LEU A 373 8.25 -16.46 -2.22
CA LEU A 373 9.03 -15.30 -2.66
C LEU A 373 9.07 -15.18 -4.20
N ARG A 374 9.08 -16.31 -4.90
CA ARG A 374 9.06 -16.41 -6.37
C ARG A 374 7.83 -15.84 -7.08
N PHE A 375 6.78 -15.47 -6.33
CA PHE A 375 5.58 -14.87 -6.88
C PHE A 375 5.70 -13.35 -7.05
N PHE A 376 6.72 -12.72 -6.46
CA PHE A 376 6.80 -11.27 -6.36
C PHE A 376 7.99 -10.68 -7.14
N ARG A 377 7.78 -9.48 -7.66
CA ARG A 377 8.79 -8.60 -8.29
C ARG A 377 8.93 -7.31 -7.48
N GLY A 378 9.89 -6.46 -7.83
CA GLY A 378 10.12 -5.21 -7.09
C GLY A 378 10.71 -5.48 -5.72
N GLN A 379 11.92 -6.01 -5.68
CA GLN A 379 12.54 -6.42 -4.43
C GLN A 379 12.91 -5.22 -3.54
N GLU A 380 13.03 -4.01 -4.12
CA GLU A 380 13.26 -2.75 -3.41
C GLU A 380 12.31 -2.52 -2.22
N ARG A 381 11.11 -3.12 -2.27
CA ARG A 381 10.08 -3.07 -1.22
C ARG A 381 10.52 -3.69 0.10
N ALA A 382 11.55 -4.56 0.10
CA ALA A 382 12.15 -5.09 1.32
C ALA A 382 12.78 -4.00 2.21
N ALA A 383 13.01 -2.79 1.67
CA ALA A 383 13.48 -1.63 2.42
C ALA A 383 12.62 -1.28 3.65
N TYR A 384 11.33 -1.60 3.66
CA TYR A 384 10.51 -1.31 4.84
C TYR A 384 10.97 -2.11 6.08
N ILE A 385 11.44 -3.36 5.90
CA ILE A 385 12.02 -4.17 6.99
C ILE A 385 13.35 -3.55 7.43
N VAL A 386 14.14 -3.02 6.49
CA VAL A 386 15.38 -2.31 6.79
C VAL A 386 15.06 -1.09 7.66
N ALA A 387 14.16 -0.21 7.20
CA ALA A 387 13.76 1.00 7.91
C ALA A 387 13.23 0.70 9.32
N ALA A 388 12.29 -0.24 9.45
CA ALA A 388 11.73 -0.62 10.76
C ALA A 388 12.79 -1.19 11.72
N SER A 389 13.67 -2.05 11.22
CA SER A 389 14.73 -2.67 12.02
C SER A 389 15.77 -1.65 12.48
N LEU A 390 16.21 -0.76 11.59
CA LEU A 390 17.17 0.29 11.89
C LEU A 390 16.59 1.34 12.84
N ALA A 391 15.30 1.68 12.71
CA ALA A 391 14.61 2.56 13.67
C ALA A 391 14.57 1.96 15.08
N ILE A 392 14.30 0.64 15.21
CA ILE A 392 14.33 -0.07 16.50
C ILE A 392 15.75 -0.04 17.08
N LEU A 393 16.77 -0.32 16.27
CA LEU A 393 18.16 -0.29 16.70
C LEU A 393 18.57 1.13 17.16
N ALA A 394 18.28 2.17 16.37
CA ALA A 394 18.59 3.55 16.73
C ALA A 394 17.99 3.96 18.08
N GLY A 395 16.70 3.67 18.32
CA GLY A 395 16.07 3.99 19.60
C GLY A 395 16.68 3.21 20.76
N ARG A 396 17.03 1.92 20.58
CA ARG A 396 17.77 1.16 21.61
C ARG A 396 19.16 1.74 21.87
N GLY A 397 19.81 2.31 20.85
CA GLY A 397 21.08 3.02 20.97
C GLY A 397 20.95 4.24 21.88
N LEU A 398 19.90 5.03 21.69
CA LEU A 398 19.63 6.19 22.53
C LEU A 398 19.30 5.80 23.97
N VAL A 399 18.45 4.78 24.18
CA VAL A 399 18.19 4.25 25.53
C VAL A 399 19.51 3.81 26.18
N HIS A 400 20.37 3.10 25.45
CA HIS A 400 21.63 2.62 26.00
C HIS A 400 22.57 3.76 26.38
N ILE A 401 22.74 4.77 25.53
CA ILE A 401 23.58 5.95 25.84
C ILE A 401 23.04 6.71 27.06
N LEU A 402 21.73 6.78 27.22
CA LEU A 402 21.11 7.44 28.39
C LEU A 402 21.31 6.69 29.71
N ASN A 403 21.70 5.42 29.67
CA ASN A 403 22.11 4.64 30.83
C ASN A 403 23.64 4.44 30.84
N TRP A 404 24.39 5.16 30.01
CA TRP A 404 25.84 5.05 29.90
C TRP A 404 26.54 5.75 31.06
N ASP A 405 27.42 5.04 31.75
CA ASP A 405 28.35 5.63 32.70
C ASP A 405 29.76 5.70 32.08
N SER A 406 30.17 6.92 31.72
CA SER A 406 31.48 7.16 31.12
C SER A 406 32.64 7.00 32.10
N SER A 407 32.38 7.13 33.41
CA SER A 407 33.38 6.97 34.46
C SER A 407 33.70 5.49 34.72
N GLU A 408 32.70 4.62 34.62
CA GLU A 408 32.88 3.18 34.77
C GLU A 408 33.61 2.54 33.58
N TRP A 409 33.46 3.10 32.37
CA TRP A 409 33.92 2.48 31.13
C TRP A 409 34.74 3.42 30.22
N PRO A 410 35.89 3.94 30.67
CA PRO A 410 36.63 4.99 29.95
C PRO A 410 37.21 4.52 28.60
N ILE A 411 37.81 3.33 28.55
CA ILE A 411 38.38 2.75 27.30
C ILE A 411 37.27 2.53 26.27
N ALA A 412 36.15 1.97 26.74
CA ALA A 412 35.03 1.65 25.88
C ALA A 412 34.35 2.95 25.37
N THR A 413 34.25 3.97 26.21
CA THR A 413 33.82 5.32 25.82
C THR A 413 34.74 5.91 24.74
N ARG A 414 36.06 5.80 24.90
CA ARG A 414 37.03 6.28 23.90
C ARG A 414 36.89 5.55 22.56
N ASN A 415 36.71 4.23 22.58
CA ASN A 415 36.54 3.43 21.36
C ASN A 415 35.23 3.76 20.64
N LEU A 416 34.13 3.95 21.37
CA LEU A 416 32.87 4.40 20.79
C LEU A 416 33.03 5.78 20.13
N ARG A 417 33.70 6.72 20.81
CA ARG A 417 33.98 8.05 20.23
C ARG A 417 34.79 7.94 18.94
N ARG A 418 35.82 7.09 18.89
CA ARG A 418 36.59 6.85 17.67
C ARG A 418 35.72 6.33 16.52
N LEU A 419 34.83 5.37 16.81
CA LEU A 419 33.88 4.85 15.82
C LEU A 419 32.97 5.96 15.29
N LEU A 420 32.41 6.78 16.19
CA LEU A 420 31.54 7.89 15.85
C LEU A 420 32.26 9.01 15.08
N TYR A 421 33.49 9.36 15.46
CA TYR A 421 34.31 10.30 14.69
C TYR A 421 34.71 9.75 13.32
N GLY A 422 34.78 8.42 13.16
CA GLY A 422 34.92 7.78 11.85
C GLY A 422 33.76 8.13 10.91
N LEU A 423 32.52 8.15 11.41
CA LEU A 423 31.35 8.58 10.63
C LEU A 423 31.49 10.03 10.16
N VAL A 424 31.89 10.94 11.06
CA VAL A 424 32.16 12.33 10.70
C VAL A 424 33.27 12.41 9.65
N GLY A 425 34.35 11.66 9.83
CA GLY A 425 35.47 11.61 8.89
C GLY A 425 35.06 11.14 7.50
N VAL A 426 34.17 10.15 7.39
CA VAL A 426 33.63 9.69 6.09
C VAL A 426 32.81 10.81 5.41
N CYS A 427 31.89 11.45 6.13
CA CYS A 427 31.10 12.54 5.56
C CYS A 427 31.96 13.75 5.18
N SER A 428 32.94 14.12 6.02
CA SER A 428 33.88 15.21 5.74
C SER A 428 34.81 14.89 4.56
N ALA A 429 35.26 13.64 4.41
CA ALA A 429 36.06 13.24 3.25
C ALA A 429 35.24 13.34 1.96
N ALA A 430 33.99 12.86 1.97
CA ALA A 430 33.08 13.02 0.82
C ALA A 430 32.85 14.51 0.49
N LEU A 431 32.67 15.34 1.51
CA LEU A 431 32.51 16.79 1.36
C LEU A 431 33.75 17.42 0.69
N VAL A 432 34.96 17.10 1.15
CA VAL A 432 36.20 17.63 0.57
C VAL A 432 36.37 17.18 -0.88
N LEU A 433 36.08 15.91 -1.19
CA LEU A 433 36.17 15.38 -2.55
C LEU A 433 35.19 16.09 -3.49
N VAL A 434 33.91 16.21 -3.09
CA VAL A 434 32.90 16.89 -3.92
C VAL A 434 33.13 18.38 -3.99
N PHE A 435 33.60 19.02 -2.93
CA PHE A 435 33.98 20.43 -2.96
C PHE A 435 35.15 20.69 -3.92
N ASN A 436 36.16 19.82 -3.94
CA ASN A 436 37.26 19.93 -4.88
C ASN A 436 36.80 19.82 -6.34
N GLU A 437 35.87 18.91 -6.64
CA GLU A 437 35.26 18.81 -7.97
C GLU A 437 34.34 20.01 -8.28
N TRP A 438 33.60 20.50 -7.28
CA TRP A 438 32.73 21.66 -7.38
C TRP A 438 33.51 22.93 -7.74
N LEU A 439 34.75 23.09 -7.26
CA LEU A 439 35.64 24.20 -7.67
C LEU A 439 35.91 24.23 -9.19
N ASN A 440 35.72 23.10 -9.88
CA ASN A 440 35.87 23.03 -11.33
C ASN A 440 34.53 23.15 -12.08
N ASP A 441 33.41 22.74 -11.46
CA ASP A 441 32.09 22.66 -12.09
C ASP A 441 30.96 22.90 -11.06
N HIS A 442 30.71 24.18 -10.80
CA HIS A 442 29.85 24.62 -9.69
C HIS A 442 28.37 24.36 -9.97
N GLU A 443 27.91 24.65 -11.20
CA GLU A 443 26.50 24.51 -11.60
C GLU A 443 26.01 23.07 -11.47
N ARG A 444 26.83 22.10 -11.90
CA ARG A 444 26.47 20.67 -11.84
C ARG A 444 26.47 20.09 -10.43
N LEU A 445 27.31 20.61 -9.53
CA LEU A 445 27.58 19.98 -8.23
C LEU A 445 26.98 20.73 -7.03
N ASN A 446 26.26 21.84 -7.23
CA ASN A 446 25.62 22.60 -6.14
C ASN A 446 24.72 21.74 -5.25
N ASP A 447 23.83 20.94 -5.83
CA ASP A 447 22.89 20.10 -5.08
C ASP A 447 23.64 19.00 -4.31
N ALA A 448 24.58 18.33 -4.99
CA ALA A 448 25.42 17.30 -4.38
C ALA A 448 26.24 17.85 -3.20
N LEU A 449 26.85 19.02 -3.37
CA LEU A 449 27.62 19.69 -2.31
C LEU A 449 26.72 20.02 -1.11
N SER A 450 25.52 20.53 -1.36
CA SER A 450 24.56 20.89 -0.31
C SER A 450 24.08 19.68 0.49
N ILE A 451 23.75 18.57 -0.20
CA ILE A 451 23.36 17.29 0.40
C ILE A 451 24.49 16.73 1.28
N ILE A 452 25.72 16.74 0.76
CA ILE A 452 26.87 16.17 1.48
C ILE A 452 27.29 17.06 2.65
N LEU A 453 27.26 18.39 2.48
CA LEU A 453 27.49 19.34 3.55
C LEU A 453 26.48 19.16 4.69
N PHE A 454 25.20 19.09 4.34
CA PHE A 454 24.12 18.83 5.30
C PHE A 454 24.38 17.55 6.11
N SER A 455 24.77 16.48 5.43
CA SER A 455 25.06 15.18 6.04
C SER A 455 26.31 15.22 6.93
N ALA A 456 27.34 15.99 6.56
CA ALA A 456 28.55 16.18 7.35
C ALA A 456 28.30 17.00 8.63
N VAL A 457 27.53 18.09 8.53
CA VAL A 457 27.13 18.91 9.68
C VAL A 457 26.25 18.09 10.63
N SER A 458 25.28 17.35 10.08
CA SER A 458 24.40 16.43 10.80
C SER A 458 25.20 15.37 11.57
N ALA A 459 26.17 14.72 10.93
CA ALA A 459 27.07 13.77 11.58
C ALA A 459 27.84 14.41 12.73
N ALA A 460 28.44 15.59 12.52
CA ALA A 460 29.22 16.28 13.54
C ALA A 460 28.36 16.64 14.76
N LEU A 461 27.16 17.19 14.53
CA LEU A 461 26.24 17.56 15.59
C LEU A 461 25.69 16.34 16.35
N ALA A 462 25.33 15.26 15.64
CA ALA A 462 24.88 14.03 16.27
C ALA A 462 25.97 13.44 17.19
N VAL A 463 27.21 13.39 16.73
CA VAL A 463 28.34 12.88 17.53
C VAL A 463 28.65 13.78 18.71
N TYR A 464 28.56 15.10 18.55
CA TYR A 464 28.66 16.06 19.66
C TYR A 464 27.57 15.82 20.71
N LEU A 465 26.30 15.75 20.31
CA LEU A 465 25.20 15.51 21.23
C LEU A 465 25.29 14.16 21.93
N ILE A 466 25.67 13.08 21.21
CA ILE A 466 25.90 11.77 21.81
C ILE A 466 27.01 11.84 22.87
N ARG A 467 28.10 12.55 22.59
CA ARG A 467 29.19 12.77 23.55
C ARG A 467 28.67 13.48 24.81
N GLU A 468 27.91 14.57 24.65
CA GLU A 468 27.37 15.34 25.78
C GLU A 468 26.38 14.49 26.61
N ILE A 469 25.56 13.64 25.98
CA ILE A 469 24.67 12.72 26.73
C ILE A 469 25.51 11.72 27.55
N MET A 470 26.63 11.22 27.02
CA MET A 470 27.52 10.30 27.74
C MET A 470 28.32 10.97 28.86
N GLU A 471 28.68 12.25 28.72
CA GLU A 471 29.40 13.03 29.74
C GLU A 471 28.45 13.53 30.82
N TYR A 472 27.23 13.94 30.44
CA TYR A 472 26.23 14.55 31.32
C TYR A 472 24.87 13.84 31.24
N PRO A 473 24.76 12.54 31.59
CA PRO A 473 23.54 11.74 31.41
C PRO A 473 22.35 12.23 32.26
N ARG A 474 22.58 13.13 33.22
CA ARG A 474 21.53 13.78 34.03
C ARG A 474 20.87 14.97 33.34
N GLN A 475 21.53 15.60 32.37
CA GLN A 475 21.01 16.76 31.66
C GLN A 475 20.08 16.32 30.53
N MET A 476 18.78 16.57 30.68
CA MET A 476 17.76 16.13 29.73
C MET A 476 17.64 17.01 28.49
N VAL A 477 18.41 18.11 28.40
CA VAL A 477 18.43 18.99 27.22
C VAL A 477 19.04 18.28 26.00
N TYR A 478 20.17 17.58 26.15
CA TYR A 478 20.86 16.96 25.01
C TYR A 478 20.07 15.84 24.32
N PRO A 479 19.33 14.96 25.03
CA PRO A 479 18.43 14.00 24.39
C PRO A 479 17.30 14.66 23.60
N TRP A 480 16.74 15.77 24.08
CA TRP A 480 15.75 16.55 23.33
C TRP A 480 16.37 17.17 22.08
N LEU A 481 17.57 17.75 22.18
CA LEU A 481 18.30 18.29 21.03
C LEU A 481 18.62 17.21 19.99
N LEU A 482 18.98 16.00 20.42
CA LEU A 482 19.27 14.89 19.50
C LEU A 482 17.99 14.38 18.81
N VAL A 483 16.88 14.27 19.55
CA VAL A 483 15.57 13.94 18.96
C VAL A 483 15.11 15.03 18.00
N GLY A 484 15.32 16.30 18.35
CA GLY A 484 15.05 17.45 17.50
C GLY A 484 15.90 17.46 16.23
N LEU A 485 17.19 17.09 16.33
CA LEU A 485 18.08 16.92 15.18
C LEU A 485 17.59 15.81 14.25
N ILE A 486 17.17 14.66 14.80
CA ILE A 486 16.62 13.56 14.00
C ILE A 486 15.36 14.02 13.25
N ALA A 487 14.45 14.73 13.93
CA ALA A 487 13.26 15.27 13.28
C ALA A 487 13.63 16.28 12.20
N PHE A 488 14.54 17.21 12.50
CA PHE A 488 15.04 18.20 11.55
C PHE A 488 15.66 17.54 10.31
N GLU A 489 16.56 16.58 10.48
CA GLU A 489 17.18 15.82 9.37
C GLU A 489 16.14 15.22 8.45
N LEU A 490 15.18 14.49 9.02
CA LEU A 490 14.17 13.78 8.25
C LEU A 490 13.17 14.72 7.58
N PHE A 491 12.82 15.83 8.22
CA PHE A 491 11.90 16.82 7.67
C PHE A 491 12.56 17.59 6.53
N THR A 492 13.82 18.02 6.70
CA THR A 492 14.57 18.71 5.64
C THR A 492 14.69 17.87 4.37
N VAL A 493 14.82 16.54 4.49
CA VAL A 493 14.97 15.65 3.34
C VAL A 493 13.64 15.23 2.72
N ASN A 494 12.60 15.01 3.53
CA ASN A 494 11.39 14.32 3.06
C ASN A 494 10.10 15.16 3.07
N MET A 495 10.02 16.22 3.88
CA MET A 495 8.81 17.04 3.97
C MET A 495 8.64 17.85 2.68
N ASP A 496 7.43 17.85 2.12
CA ASP A 496 7.10 18.56 0.88
C ASP A 496 8.04 18.23 -0.31
N SER A 497 8.60 17.02 -0.33
CA SER A 497 9.50 16.57 -1.39
C SER A 497 8.79 16.60 -2.76
N PRO A 498 9.36 17.24 -3.79
CA PRO A 498 8.75 17.31 -5.13
C PRO A 498 8.72 15.95 -5.85
N ALA A 499 9.41 14.93 -5.32
CA ALA A 499 9.29 13.57 -5.82
C ALA A 499 8.00 12.87 -5.35
N THR A 500 7.31 13.42 -4.35
CA THR A 500 6.14 12.82 -3.69
C THR A 500 4.93 13.74 -3.67
N TYR A 501 5.13 15.06 -3.69
CA TYR A 501 4.06 16.05 -3.59
C TYR A 501 4.10 17.08 -4.71
N ASP A 502 2.92 17.35 -5.24
CA ASP A 502 2.61 18.44 -6.15
C ASP A 502 2.08 19.65 -5.36
N SER A 503 2.47 20.86 -5.77
CA SER A 503 1.90 22.10 -5.22
C SER A 503 0.56 22.45 -5.89
N VAL A 504 -0.34 21.48 -5.92
CA VAL A 504 -1.68 21.55 -6.50
C VAL A 504 -2.69 21.15 -5.42
N PRO A 505 -3.80 21.90 -5.25
CA PRO A 505 -4.84 21.52 -4.30
C PRO A 505 -5.43 20.14 -4.63
N PRO A 506 -5.78 19.32 -3.62
CA PRO A 506 -6.36 17.98 -3.83
C PRO A 506 -7.60 17.95 -4.73
N GLY A 507 -8.40 19.02 -4.70
CA GLY A 507 -9.59 19.15 -5.55
C GLY A 507 -9.26 19.26 -7.03
N GLU A 508 -8.06 19.71 -7.40
CA GLU A 508 -7.62 19.94 -8.78
C GLU A 508 -6.81 18.74 -9.33
N GLN A 509 -6.27 17.89 -8.46
CA GLN A 509 -5.39 16.77 -8.82
C GLN A 509 -6.07 15.71 -9.72
N ILE A 510 -7.39 15.58 -9.61
CA ILE A 510 -8.22 14.65 -10.41
C ILE A 510 -9.16 15.37 -11.39
N ILE A 511 -9.09 16.70 -11.50
CA ILE A 511 -9.90 17.45 -12.47
C ILE A 511 -9.24 17.34 -13.85
N MET A 512 -10.04 16.94 -14.83
CA MET A 512 -9.60 16.98 -16.23
C MET A 512 -9.50 18.44 -16.71
N PRO A 513 -8.56 18.76 -17.62
CA PRO A 513 -8.32 20.14 -18.05
C PRO A 513 -9.57 20.87 -18.62
N PRO A 514 -9.58 22.21 -18.63
CA PRO A 514 -10.66 22.97 -19.27
C PRO A 514 -10.87 22.54 -20.74
N GLY A 515 -12.12 22.28 -21.14
CA GLY A 515 -12.46 21.77 -22.48
C GLY A 515 -12.56 20.24 -22.59
N TYR A 516 -12.19 19.49 -21.55
CA TYR A 516 -12.48 18.05 -21.45
C TYR A 516 -13.94 17.63 -21.20
N PRO A 517 -14.84 18.45 -20.62
CA PRO A 517 -16.19 17.99 -20.32
C PRO A 517 -16.92 17.37 -21.53
N PRO A 518 -16.87 17.92 -22.76
CA PRO A 518 -17.45 17.25 -23.93
C PRO A 518 -16.85 15.86 -24.22
N LEU A 519 -15.55 15.65 -23.98
CA LEU A 519 -14.88 14.36 -24.18
C LEU A 519 -15.45 13.28 -23.23
N LEU A 520 -15.94 13.65 -22.05
CA LEU A 520 -16.53 12.71 -21.09
C LEU A 520 -18.06 12.63 -21.22
N GLU A 521 -18.72 13.76 -21.44
CA GLU A 521 -20.18 13.84 -21.44
C GLU A 521 -20.80 13.20 -22.68
N ILE A 522 -20.16 13.28 -23.86
CA ILE A 522 -20.70 12.66 -25.07
C ILE A 522 -20.87 11.14 -24.89
N PRO A 523 -19.85 10.36 -24.48
CA PRO A 523 -20.05 8.93 -24.23
C PRO A 523 -20.94 8.66 -23.00
N ARG A 524 -20.90 9.49 -21.96
CA ARG A 524 -21.76 9.30 -20.76
C ARG A 524 -23.25 9.48 -21.04
N GLN A 525 -23.60 10.28 -22.05
CA GLN A 525 -24.99 10.59 -22.42
C GLN A 525 -25.51 9.75 -23.59
N ASP A 526 -24.68 8.90 -24.21
CA ASP A 526 -25.14 7.95 -25.24
C ASP A 526 -26.03 6.89 -24.59
N ALA A 527 -27.29 6.84 -25.04
CA ALA A 527 -28.32 5.96 -24.49
C ALA A 527 -28.20 4.51 -24.98
N ASP A 528 -27.49 4.28 -26.09
CA ASP A 528 -27.40 2.98 -26.74
C ASP A 528 -26.28 2.12 -26.11
N THR A 529 -26.51 1.78 -24.84
CA THR A 529 -25.63 1.02 -23.94
C THR A 529 -26.03 -0.47 -23.88
N PRO A 530 -25.12 -1.37 -23.49
CA PRO A 530 -23.72 -1.15 -23.14
C PRO A 530 -22.80 -1.08 -24.37
N PHE A 531 -21.75 -0.28 -24.25
CA PHE A 531 -20.60 -0.23 -25.17
C PHE A 531 -19.33 0.10 -24.37
N ARG A 532 -18.17 -0.01 -24.99
CA ARG A 532 -16.89 0.40 -24.39
C ARG A 532 -16.28 1.63 -25.06
N VAL A 533 -15.37 2.23 -24.33
CA VAL A 533 -14.45 3.24 -24.86
C VAL A 533 -13.03 2.68 -24.89
N ASP A 534 -12.19 3.22 -25.76
CA ASP A 534 -10.74 3.07 -25.70
C ASP A 534 -10.12 4.35 -25.12
N GLY A 535 -9.74 4.31 -23.84
CA GLY A 535 -9.03 5.38 -23.14
C GLY A 535 -7.53 5.52 -23.45
N TYR A 536 -7.07 5.21 -24.67
CA TYR A 536 -5.64 5.30 -25.03
C TYR A 536 -5.03 6.68 -24.74
N ARG A 537 -5.74 7.75 -25.10
CA ARG A 537 -5.57 9.12 -24.58
C ARG A 537 -6.85 9.47 -23.81
N GLY A 538 -7.03 10.70 -23.31
CA GLY A 538 -8.35 11.06 -22.78
C GLY A 538 -8.61 10.58 -21.35
N LEU A 539 -8.81 9.27 -21.22
CA LEU A 539 -9.21 8.62 -19.98
C LEU A 539 -7.99 7.95 -19.35
N HIS A 540 -7.41 8.60 -18.34
CA HIS A 540 -6.17 8.11 -17.73
C HIS A 540 -6.43 6.98 -16.73
N ASP A 541 -5.49 6.04 -16.65
CA ASP A 541 -5.41 5.06 -15.57
C ASP A 541 -6.72 4.28 -15.37
N ASN A 542 -7.35 4.34 -14.18
CA ASN A 542 -8.67 3.74 -13.92
C ASN A 542 -9.79 4.79 -13.83
N PHE A 543 -9.64 5.93 -14.51
CA PHE A 543 -10.64 7.00 -14.45
C PHE A 543 -11.99 6.60 -15.07
N GLY A 544 -12.03 5.52 -15.86
CA GLY A 544 -13.29 4.88 -16.25
C GLY A 544 -14.18 4.58 -15.05
N SER A 545 -13.61 4.14 -13.92
CA SER A 545 -14.35 3.92 -12.68
C SER A 545 -14.86 5.21 -12.04
N LEU A 546 -14.08 6.29 -12.13
CA LEU A 546 -14.43 7.60 -11.58
C LEU A 546 -15.60 8.23 -12.36
N TYR A 547 -15.55 8.11 -13.69
CA TYR A 547 -16.53 8.69 -14.62
C TYR A 547 -17.55 7.69 -15.14
N ARG A 548 -17.61 6.47 -14.62
CA ARG A 548 -18.55 5.41 -15.03
C ARG A 548 -18.57 5.16 -16.54
N LEU A 549 -17.41 5.24 -17.17
CA LEU A 549 -17.21 4.91 -18.57
C LEU A 549 -16.59 3.52 -18.64
N MET A 550 -17.20 2.63 -19.42
CA MET A 550 -16.68 1.28 -19.60
C MET A 550 -15.44 1.29 -20.48
N ASP A 551 -14.27 1.47 -19.86
CA ASP A 551 -13.01 1.47 -20.59
C ASP A 551 -12.53 0.04 -20.84
N MET A 552 -12.05 -0.21 -22.05
CA MET A 552 -11.30 -1.43 -22.31
C MET A 552 -9.89 -1.36 -21.71
N ARG A 553 -9.35 -0.18 -21.42
CA ARG A 553 -8.05 0.04 -20.77
C ARG A 553 -8.17 0.23 -19.26
N GLY A 554 -7.04 0.23 -18.57
CA GLY A 554 -6.94 0.35 -17.12
C GLY A 554 -5.52 0.17 -16.62
N ILE A 555 -5.29 0.42 -15.34
CA ILE A 555 -4.04 0.07 -14.65
C ILE A 555 -4.31 -0.88 -13.49
N SER A 556 -3.65 -2.03 -13.48
CA SER A 556 -3.57 -2.90 -12.31
C SER A 556 -2.26 -3.65 -12.35
N PRO A 557 -1.62 -3.91 -11.20
CA PRO A 557 -0.50 -4.83 -11.19
C PRO A 557 -0.94 -6.26 -11.59
N LEU A 558 -2.19 -6.63 -11.35
CA LEU A 558 -2.73 -7.96 -11.61
C LEU A 558 -3.72 -7.86 -12.78
N PHE A 559 -3.26 -7.70 -14.03
CA PHE A 559 -4.16 -7.76 -15.20
C PHE A 559 -4.60 -9.19 -15.49
N LEU A 560 -5.83 -9.40 -15.96
CA LEU A 560 -6.23 -10.67 -16.59
C LEU A 560 -5.41 -10.91 -17.85
N ASP A 561 -4.81 -12.09 -18.00
CA ASP A 561 -3.90 -12.40 -19.10
C ASP A 561 -4.57 -12.29 -20.47
N GLY A 562 -5.72 -12.93 -20.66
CA GLY A 562 -6.43 -12.95 -21.95
C GLY A 562 -6.79 -11.55 -22.47
N PRO A 563 -7.59 -10.74 -21.75
CA PRO A 563 -7.87 -9.36 -22.13
C PRO A 563 -6.61 -8.52 -22.33
N TYR A 564 -5.60 -8.67 -21.46
CA TYR A 564 -4.34 -7.93 -21.57
C TYR A 564 -3.62 -8.22 -22.91
N ARG A 565 -3.61 -9.48 -23.35
CA ARG A 565 -3.03 -9.88 -24.65
C ARG A 565 -3.82 -9.34 -25.84
N LEU A 566 -5.15 -9.30 -25.76
CA LEU A 566 -5.99 -8.76 -26.84
C LEU A 566 -5.87 -7.23 -26.98
N ILE A 567 -5.79 -6.51 -25.86
CA ILE A 567 -5.76 -5.05 -25.84
C ILE A 567 -4.37 -4.52 -26.21
N GLU A 568 -3.31 -5.25 -25.85
CA GLU A 568 -1.88 -4.92 -25.99
C GLU A 568 -1.53 -3.46 -25.62
N PRO A 569 -0.97 -3.21 -24.42
CA PRO A 569 -0.70 -1.85 -23.96
C PRO A 569 0.23 -1.08 -24.91
N GLY A 570 -0.23 0.08 -25.39
CA GLY A 570 0.57 0.97 -26.24
C GLY A 570 0.27 0.87 -27.74
N LEU A 571 -0.62 -0.02 -28.16
CA LEU A 571 -1.06 -0.12 -29.55
C LEU A 571 -2.54 0.25 -29.71
N ILE A 572 -2.83 0.90 -30.84
CA ILE A 572 -4.18 1.10 -31.36
C ILE A 572 -4.49 -0.13 -32.20
N ASN A 573 -5.44 -0.94 -31.74
CA ASN A 573 -5.77 -2.23 -32.36
C ASN A 573 -7.27 -2.27 -32.73
N PRO A 574 -7.64 -2.06 -34.01
CA PRO A 574 -9.02 -2.14 -34.46
C PRO A 574 -9.70 -3.49 -34.17
N LEU A 575 -8.95 -4.59 -34.16
CA LEU A 575 -9.51 -5.89 -33.79
C LEU A 575 -9.91 -5.92 -32.31
N ALA A 576 -9.12 -5.32 -31.43
CA ALA A 576 -9.49 -5.18 -30.03
C ALA A 576 -10.78 -4.33 -29.88
N TRP A 577 -10.92 -3.26 -30.66
CA TRP A 577 -12.14 -2.45 -30.67
C TRP A 577 -13.37 -3.25 -31.07
N GLU A 578 -13.25 -4.07 -32.11
CA GLU A 578 -14.30 -5.00 -32.52
C GLU A 578 -14.62 -6.00 -31.39
N LEU A 579 -13.63 -6.69 -30.82
CA LEU A 579 -13.86 -7.71 -29.79
C LEU A 579 -14.44 -7.15 -28.48
N PHE A 580 -14.07 -5.92 -28.11
CA PHE A 580 -14.52 -5.26 -26.87
C PHE A 580 -15.72 -4.34 -27.07
N ALA A 581 -16.37 -4.34 -28.24
CA ALA A 581 -17.53 -3.49 -28.54
C ALA A 581 -17.24 -2.00 -28.26
N VAL A 582 -16.06 -1.53 -28.68
CA VAL A 582 -15.66 -0.14 -28.54
C VAL A 582 -16.47 0.72 -29.50
N ARG A 583 -17.01 1.81 -28.98
CA ARG A 583 -17.79 2.80 -29.75
C ARG A 583 -17.06 4.13 -29.87
N TYR A 584 -16.31 4.48 -28.84
CA TYR A 584 -15.57 5.74 -28.76
C TYR A 584 -14.10 5.49 -28.49
N VAL A 585 -13.23 6.19 -29.21
CA VAL A 585 -11.78 6.09 -29.07
C VAL A 585 -11.22 7.47 -28.74
N TYR A 586 -10.46 7.55 -27.65
CA TYR A 586 -9.73 8.75 -27.26
C TYR A 586 -8.29 8.67 -27.76
N THR A 587 -7.87 9.62 -28.59
CA THR A 587 -6.57 9.58 -29.27
C THR A 587 -6.14 10.98 -29.71
N ASP A 588 -4.86 11.22 -29.97
CA ASP A 588 -4.36 12.49 -30.49
C ASP A 588 -4.35 12.55 -32.03
N TRP A 589 -4.87 11.52 -32.70
CA TRP A 589 -4.92 11.45 -34.16
C TRP A 589 -6.13 12.18 -34.72
N GLN A 590 -6.00 12.69 -35.95
CA GLN A 590 -7.10 13.32 -36.68
C GLN A 590 -7.86 12.33 -37.58
N GLN A 591 -7.21 11.24 -37.99
CA GLN A 591 -7.78 10.20 -38.84
C GLN A 591 -7.47 8.82 -38.28
N MET A 592 -8.46 7.93 -38.26
CA MET A 592 -8.34 6.55 -37.79
C MET A 592 -8.11 5.57 -38.94
N PRO A 593 -7.51 4.39 -38.68
CA PRO A 593 -7.39 3.31 -39.66
C PRO A 593 -8.75 2.67 -40.02
N VAL A 594 -9.82 3.02 -39.31
CA VAL A 594 -11.20 2.58 -39.56
C VAL A 594 -12.14 3.78 -39.69
N ALA A 595 -13.29 3.57 -40.32
CA ALA A 595 -14.30 4.60 -40.50
C ALA A 595 -14.77 5.15 -39.15
N SER A 596 -14.58 6.45 -38.95
CA SER A 596 -14.95 7.16 -37.72
C SER A 596 -15.08 8.65 -37.99
N ARG A 597 -15.68 9.35 -37.03
CA ARG A 597 -15.79 10.81 -37.03
C ARG A 597 -15.38 11.39 -35.69
N VAL A 598 -14.64 12.50 -35.72
CA VAL A 598 -14.35 13.28 -34.51
C VAL A 598 -15.65 13.94 -34.04
N VAL A 599 -16.06 13.64 -32.82
CA VAL A 599 -17.28 14.19 -32.21
C VAL A 599 -16.98 15.24 -31.13
N ALA A 600 -15.76 15.26 -30.61
CA ALA A 600 -15.24 16.31 -29.74
C ALA A 600 -13.71 16.31 -29.75
N SER A 601 -13.12 17.44 -29.35
CA SER A 601 -11.69 17.61 -29.16
C SER A 601 -11.43 18.42 -27.89
N GLY A 602 -10.27 18.22 -27.29
CA GLY A 602 -9.79 18.93 -26.10
C GLY A 602 -8.28 18.81 -25.98
N THR A 603 -7.75 19.11 -24.80
CA THR A 603 -6.31 19.02 -24.53
C THR A 603 -6.04 18.38 -23.17
N ASP A 604 -5.04 17.51 -23.11
CA ASP A 604 -4.51 16.93 -21.87
C ASP A 604 -3.05 17.38 -21.62
N ARG A 605 -2.41 16.83 -20.58
CA ARG A 605 -1.01 17.17 -20.24
C ARG A 605 0.01 16.81 -21.33
N TYR A 606 -0.39 16.03 -22.33
CA TYR A 606 0.44 15.55 -23.42
C TYR A 606 0.07 16.15 -24.78
N GLY A 607 -0.90 17.07 -24.84
CA GLY A 607 -1.28 17.77 -26.07
C GLY A 607 -2.75 17.63 -26.42
N GLU A 608 -3.05 17.66 -27.71
CA GLU A 608 -4.41 17.54 -28.24
C GLU A 608 -4.98 16.14 -28.03
N VAL A 609 -6.27 16.05 -27.73
CA VAL A 609 -7.02 14.78 -27.63
C VAL A 609 -8.32 14.93 -28.41
N ASN A 610 -8.56 13.98 -29.31
CA ASN A 610 -9.76 13.82 -30.10
C ASN A 610 -10.57 12.62 -29.60
N LEU A 611 -11.89 12.81 -29.54
CA LEU A 611 -12.86 11.75 -29.32
C LEU A 611 -13.45 11.33 -30.66
N HIS A 612 -13.06 10.16 -31.12
CA HIS A 612 -13.64 9.52 -32.31
C HIS A 612 -14.84 8.68 -31.92
N ARG A 613 -15.95 8.80 -32.67
CA ARG A 613 -17.04 7.83 -32.69
C ARG A 613 -16.84 6.92 -33.90
N LEU A 614 -16.79 5.61 -33.69
CA LEU A 614 -16.75 4.63 -34.78
C LEU A 614 -18.09 4.65 -35.53
N ASP A 615 -18.04 4.52 -36.85
CA ASP A 615 -19.25 4.62 -37.69
C ASP A 615 -20.11 3.35 -37.63
N ASP A 616 -19.46 2.19 -37.47
CA ASP A 616 -20.10 0.88 -37.38
C ASP A 616 -19.49 0.09 -36.21
N PRO A 617 -19.78 0.44 -34.94
CA PRO A 617 -19.27 -0.30 -33.79
C PRO A 617 -20.02 -1.62 -33.61
N ARG A 618 -19.31 -2.70 -33.28
CA ARG A 618 -19.91 -4.00 -32.95
C ARG A 618 -20.81 -3.89 -31.70
N PRO A 619 -21.99 -4.53 -31.65
CA PRO A 619 -22.78 -4.62 -30.43
C PRO A 619 -22.08 -5.45 -29.35
N PHE A 620 -22.39 -5.16 -28.07
CA PHE A 620 -21.85 -5.90 -26.93
C PHE A 620 -22.14 -7.40 -26.98
N ALA A 621 -23.32 -7.77 -27.49
CA ALA A 621 -23.74 -9.15 -27.70
C ALA A 621 -24.04 -9.36 -29.20
N LEU A 622 -23.38 -10.33 -29.82
CA LEU A 622 -23.51 -10.62 -31.24
C LEU A 622 -23.81 -12.10 -31.45
N LEU A 623 -24.82 -12.41 -32.27
CA LEU A 623 -25.11 -13.79 -32.68
C LEU A 623 -24.23 -14.19 -33.85
N VAL A 624 -23.55 -15.33 -33.71
CA VAL A 624 -22.64 -15.88 -34.70
C VAL A 624 -23.00 -17.35 -34.97
N TYR A 625 -22.95 -17.76 -36.23
CA TYR A 625 -23.41 -19.09 -36.69
C TYR A 625 -22.27 -19.94 -37.28
N ASP A 626 -21.14 -19.31 -37.59
CA ASP A 626 -19.91 -20.00 -37.97
C ASP A 626 -18.92 -19.97 -36.80
N TYR A 627 -18.11 -21.03 -36.68
CA TYR A 627 -17.14 -21.13 -35.61
C TYR A 627 -15.86 -21.83 -36.04
N ALA A 628 -14.74 -21.41 -35.47
CA ALA A 628 -13.48 -22.11 -35.49
C ALA A 628 -13.22 -22.71 -34.11
N LEU A 629 -12.58 -23.88 -34.07
CA LEU A 629 -12.17 -24.51 -32.81
C LEU A 629 -10.68 -24.27 -32.59
N ALA A 630 -10.32 -23.88 -31.39
CA ALA A 630 -8.95 -23.69 -30.97
C ALA A 630 -8.63 -24.55 -29.75
N ASP A 631 -7.62 -25.42 -29.89
CA ASP A 631 -7.23 -26.36 -28.84
C ASP A 631 -6.43 -25.69 -27.69
N SER A 632 -6.05 -24.42 -27.84
CA SER A 632 -5.41 -23.61 -26.79
C SER A 632 -5.66 -22.11 -26.98
N ASP A 633 -5.49 -21.34 -25.90
CA ASP A 633 -5.58 -19.86 -25.95
C ASP A 633 -4.52 -19.29 -26.92
N GLU A 634 -3.30 -19.84 -26.96
CA GLU A 634 -2.27 -19.44 -27.94
C GLU A 634 -2.69 -19.63 -29.38
N PHE A 635 -3.34 -20.75 -29.71
CA PHE A 635 -3.81 -20.99 -31.06
C PHE A 635 -5.01 -20.09 -31.39
N ALA A 636 -5.89 -19.81 -30.41
CA ALA A 636 -6.97 -18.84 -30.59
C ALA A 636 -6.41 -17.43 -30.91
N PHE A 637 -5.38 -16.98 -30.20
CA PHE A 637 -4.72 -15.71 -30.51
C PHE A 637 -4.03 -15.72 -31.88
N ALA A 638 -3.38 -16.82 -32.27
CA ALA A 638 -2.76 -16.93 -33.60
C ALA A 638 -3.79 -16.88 -34.74
N LEU A 639 -5.00 -17.39 -34.53
CA LEU A 639 -6.09 -17.29 -35.51
C LEU A 639 -6.61 -15.85 -35.66
N LEU A 640 -6.55 -15.04 -34.60
CA LEU A 640 -6.90 -13.62 -34.65
C LEU A 640 -5.93 -12.79 -35.50
N ASP A 641 -4.69 -13.26 -35.67
CA ASP A 641 -3.68 -12.60 -36.50
C ASP A 641 -3.90 -12.84 -38.01
N ASP A 642 -4.84 -13.71 -38.42
CA ASP A 642 -5.18 -13.91 -39.82
C ASP A 642 -5.91 -12.66 -40.37
N PRO A 643 -5.38 -11.98 -41.40
CA PRO A 643 -6.00 -10.78 -41.96
C PRO A 643 -7.36 -11.05 -42.63
N ASN A 644 -7.72 -12.31 -42.88
CA ASN A 644 -9.03 -12.69 -43.43
C ASN A 644 -10.05 -13.05 -42.34
N PHE A 645 -9.65 -13.05 -41.07
CA PHE A 645 -10.56 -13.35 -39.97
C PHE A 645 -11.53 -12.20 -39.72
N ASP A 646 -12.83 -12.51 -39.73
CA ASP A 646 -13.90 -11.56 -39.43
C ASP A 646 -14.63 -11.98 -38.13
N PRO A 647 -14.42 -11.27 -37.00
CA PRO A 647 -15.03 -11.59 -35.71
C PRO A 647 -16.54 -11.38 -35.68
N ARG A 648 -17.14 -10.81 -36.75
CA ARG A 648 -18.60 -10.68 -36.88
C ARG A 648 -19.23 -11.88 -37.56
N ARG A 649 -18.45 -12.70 -38.26
CA ARG A 649 -18.93 -13.87 -39.01
C ARG A 649 -18.54 -15.19 -38.38
N THR A 650 -17.32 -15.26 -37.83
CA THR A 650 -16.76 -16.49 -37.27
C THR A 650 -16.30 -16.23 -35.84
N ILE A 651 -16.76 -17.04 -34.90
CA ILE A 651 -16.27 -17.03 -33.51
C ILE A 651 -15.23 -18.13 -33.30
N ILE A 652 -14.15 -17.82 -32.60
CA ILE A 652 -13.16 -18.85 -32.20
C ILE A 652 -13.57 -19.36 -30.82
N LEU A 653 -13.74 -20.67 -30.67
CA LEU A 653 -14.20 -21.33 -29.44
C LEU A 653 -13.21 -22.38 -28.95
N ASP A 654 -13.17 -22.57 -27.63
CA ASP A 654 -12.39 -23.62 -26.97
C ASP A 654 -12.97 -25.04 -27.14
N ARG A 655 -14.27 -25.14 -27.47
CA ARG A 655 -14.97 -26.42 -27.65
C ARG A 655 -16.14 -26.31 -28.63
N ASP A 656 -16.55 -27.47 -29.17
CA ASP A 656 -17.65 -27.57 -30.13
C ASP A 656 -18.99 -27.12 -29.50
N PRO A 657 -19.69 -26.12 -30.07
CA PRO A 657 -20.97 -25.65 -29.57
C PRO A 657 -22.13 -26.63 -29.83
N GLY A 658 -21.92 -27.73 -30.55
CA GLY A 658 -22.88 -28.84 -30.64
C GLY A 658 -23.97 -28.68 -31.70
N PHE A 659 -23.81 -27.74 -32.64
CA PHE A 659 -24.70 -27.56 -33.79
C PHE A 659 -23.90 -27.38 -35.09
N ALA A 660 -24.55 -27.58 -36.24
CA ALA A 660 -23.87 -27.50 -37.54
C ALA A 660 -23.54 -26.04 -37.94
N ARG A 661 -22.29 -25.81 -38.36
CA ARG A 661 -21.79 -24.50 -38.83
C ARG A 661 -22.63 -23.94 -39.98
N GLN A 662 -22.84 -22.62 -39.95
CA GLN A 662 -23.48 -21.89 -41.03
C GLN A 662 -22.77 -20.57 -41.30
N THR A 663 -22.52 -20.28 -42.57
CA THR A 663 -21.71 -19.13 -42.99
C THR A 663 -22.48 -17.81 -43.06
N THR A 664 -23.80 -17.83 -42.85
CA THR A 664 -24.69 -16.66 -43.01
C THR A 664 -25.63 -16.50 -41.83
N ALA A 665 -25.58 -15.34 -41.19
CA ALA A 665 -26.52 -14.96 -40.14
C ALA A 665 -27.93 -14.71 -40.72
N PRO A 666 -29.01 -15.23 -40.10
CA PRO A 666 -30.38 -14.91 -40.46
C PRO A 666 -30.69 -13.41 -40.28
N PRO A 667 -31.37 -12.75 -41.24
CA PRO A 667 -31.68 -11.31 -41.15
C PRO A 667 -32.56 -10.92 -39.97
N GLU A 668 -33.46 -11.81 -39.55
CA GLU A 668 -34.38 -11.61 -38.42
C GLU A 668 -33.75 -11.86 -37.04
N ALA A 669 -32.50 -12.34 -36.98
CA ALA A 669 -31.85 -12.64 -35.72
C ALA A 669 -31.48 -11.35 -34.94
N SER A 670 -31.73 -11.35 -33.63
CA SER A 670 -31.42 -10.21 -32.77
C SER A 670 -30.94 -10.65 -31.38
N ALA A 671 -30.01 -9.89 -30.82
CA ALA A 671 -29.57 -10.00 -29.44
C ALA A 671 -29.47 -8.60 -28.83
N ILE A 672 -30.27 -8.33 -27.80
CA ILE A 672 -30.39 -7.01 -27.19
C ILE A 672 -30.12 -7.12 -25.69
N VAL A 673 -29.16 -6.34 -25.19
CA VAL A 673 -28.91 -6.24 -23.75
C VAL A 673 -30.02 -5.39 -23.13
N THR A 674 -30.85 -5.98 -22.27
CA THR A 674 -31.99 -5.30 -21.64
C THR A 674 -31.68 -4.78 -20.24
N GLU A 675 -30.66 -5.35 -19.57
CA GLU A 675 -30.19 -4.89 -18.27
C GLU A 675 -28.67 -5.10 -18.20
N PHE A 676 -27.94 -4.08 -17.72
CA PHE A 676 -26.50 -4.18 -17.47
C PHE A 676 -26.14 -3.63 -16.09
N LYS A 677 -25.62 -4.48 -15.22
CA LYS A 677 -25.06 -4.16 -13.91
C LYS A 677 -23.69 -4.83 -13.75
N PRO A 678 -22.84 -4.36 -12.82
CA PRO A 678 -21.48 -4.89 -12.67
C PRO A 678 -21.40 -6.42 -12.52
N GLU A 679 -22.23 -7.04 -11.68
CA GLU A 679 -22.23 -8.51 -11.45
C GLU A 679 -23.36 -9.25 -12.15
N GLN A 680 -24.20 -8.58 -12.95
CA GLN A 680 -25.28 -9.25 -13.68
C GLN A 680 -25.71 -8.48 -14.93
N PHE A 681 -26.00 -9.20 -16.01
CA PHE A 681 -26.63 -8.62 -17.19
C PHE A 681 -27.56 -9.62 -17.88
N THR A 682 -28.58 -9.08 -18.54
CA THR A 682 -29.65 -9.84 -19.20
C THR A 682 -29.72 -9.46 -20.67
N ILE A 683 -29.84 -10.47 -21.52
CA ILE A 683 -29.87 -10.35 -22.98
C ILE A 683 -31.11 -11.06 -23.48
N THR A 684 -31.95 -10.36 -24.24
CA THR A 684 -33.05 -10.98 -24.99
C THR A 684 -32.53 -11.38 -26.36
N VAL A 685 -32.71 -12.64 -26.72
CA VAL A 685 -32.26 -13.23 -27.98
C VAL A 685 -33.46 -13.75 -28.75
N SER A 686 -33.50 -13.47 -30.05
CA SER A 686 -34.43 -14.11 -30.99
C SER A 686 -33.62 -14.61 -32.18
N THR A 687 -33.66 -15.90 -32.44
CA THR A 687 -32.92 -16.53 -33.54
C THR A 687 -33.71 -17.70 -34.13
N PRO A 688 -33.81 -17.85 -35.47
CA PRO A 688 -34.52 -18.96 -36.10
C PRO A 688 -33.73 -20.27 -36.05
N GLN A 689 -32.44 -20.23 -35.69
CA GLN A 689 -31.52 -21.36 -35.70
C GLN A 689 -30.60 -21.31 -34.49
N ASP A 690 -30.01 -22.45 -34.12
CA ASP A 690 -29.01 -22.50 -33.05
C ASP A 690 -27.83 -21.58 -33.39
N ALA A 691 -27.37 -20.81 -32.42
CA ALA A 691 -26.37 -19.78 -32.59
C ALA A 691 -25.43 -19.72 -31.39
N VAL A 692 -24.28 -19.10 -31.57
CA VAL A 692 -23.39 -18.71 -30.48
C VAL A 692 -23.57 -17.22 -30.20
N LEU A 693 -23.95 -16.88 -28.99
CA LEU A 693 -23.97 -15.53 -28.47
C LEU A 693 -22.55 -15.13 -28.03
N SER A 694 -21.86 -14.36 -28.87
CA SER A 694 -20.52 -13.83 -28.61
C SER A 694 -20.60 -12.53 -27.80
N LEU A 695 -19.92 -12.47 -26.65
CA LEU A 695 -20.00 -11.35 -25.71
C LEU A 695 -18.69 -10.57 -25.63
N ALA A 696 -18.77 -9.24 -25.61
CA ALA A 696 -17.65 -8.33 -25.31
C ALA A 696 -17.33 -8.27 -23.79
N HIS A 697 -17.24 -9.45 -23.18
CA HIS A 697 -17.11 -9.66 -21.73
C HIS A 697 -15.99 -10.68 -21.44
N PRO A 698 -14.99 -10.35 -20.60
CA PRO A 698 -13.91 -11.26 -20.24
C PRO A 698 -14.41 -12.59 -19.69
N ASP A 699 -13.83 -13.70 -20.16
CA ASP A 699 -14.02 -15.01 -19.54
C ASP A 699 -13.24 -15.07 -18.21
N TYR A 700 -13.96 -15.31 -17.12
CA TYR A 700 -13.37 -15.41 -15.79
C TYR A 700 -14.19 -16.34 -14.87
N PRO A 701 -13.55 -17.20 -14.07
CA PRO A 701 -14.25 -18.09 -13.14
C PRO A 701 -15.20 -17.37 -12.18
N GLY A 702 -16.40 -17.93 -12.00
CA GLY A 702 -17.44 -17.37 -11.11
C GLY A 702 -18.60 -16.72 -11.84
N TRP A 703 -18.46 -16.42 -13.14
CA TRP A 703 -19.59 -16.11 -14.01
C TRP A 703 -20.40 -17.38 -14.30
N GLN A 704 -21.73 -17.24 -14.28
CA GLN A 704 -22.69 -18.31 -14.55
C GLN A 704 -23.70 -17.80 -15.57
N ALA A 705 -24.05 -18.62 -16.56
CA ALA A 705 -25.08 -18.31 -17.53
C ALA A 705 -26.33 -19.15 -17.29
N ALA A 706 -27.49 -18.59 -17.62
CA ALA A 706 -28.76 -19.30 -17.67
C ALA A 706 -29.57 -18.85 -18.90
N ILE A 707 -30.24 -19.78 -19.55
CA ILE A 707 -31.18 -19.56 -20.66
C ILE A 707 -32.56 -19.95 -20.15
N ASP A 708 -33.48 -18.99 -20.11
CA ASP A 708 -34.84 -19.18 -19.57
C ASP A 708 -34.84 -19.82 -18.17
N GLU A 709 -33.98 -19.30 -17.30
CA GLU A 709 -33.72 -19.76 -15.92
C GLU A 709 -33.05 -21.15 -15.80
N GLN A 710 -32.77 -21.85 -16.91
CA GLN A 710 -32.03 -23.10 -16.89
C GLN A 710 -30.52 -22.85 -17.02
N PRO A 711 -29.65 -23.50 -16.22
CA PRO A 711 -28.21 -23.34 -16.33
C PRO A 711 -27.70 -23.63 -17.75
N ALA A 712 -26.81 -22.77 -18.23
CA ALA A 712 -26.14 -22.90 -19.53
C ALA A 712 -24.63 -22.77 -19.36
N ASP A 713 -23.89 -23.47 -20.22
CA ASP A 713 -22.44 -23.43 -20.23
C ASP A 713 -21.93 -22.12 -20.85
N ILE A 714 -20.93 -21.52 -20.21
CA ILE A 714 -20.12 -20.45 -20.81
C ILE A 714 -18.96 -21.11 -21.56
N LEU A 715 -18.83 -20.80 -22.84
CA LEU A 715 -17.68 -21.18 -23.67
C LEU A 715 -16.64 -20.05 -23.65
N ARG A 716 -15.37 -20.40 -23.79
CA ARG A 716 -14.31 -19.39 -23.98
C ARG A 716 -14.20 -19.05 -25.46
N ALA A 717 -14.39 -17.77 -25.76
CA ALA A 717 -14.25 -17.20 -27.07
C ALA A 717 -12.93 -16.42 -27.22
N TYR A 718 -12.29 -16.55 -28.38
CA TYR A 718 -11.08 -15.79 -28.74
C TYR A 718 -9.92 -15.92 -27.72
N GLY A 719 -9.90 -16.99 -26.92
CA GLY A 719 -8.93 -17.21 -25.84
C GLY A 719 -9.11 -16.31 -24.60
N ALA A 720 -10.11 -15.41 -24.56
CA ALA A 720 -10.19 -14.39 -23.50
C ALA A 720 -11.59 -13.85 -23.15
N LEU A 721 -12.58 -14.05 -24.01
CA LEU A 721 -13.94 -13.51 -23.85
C LEU A 721 -14.96 -14.64 -23.67
N SER A 722 -16.18 -14.29 -23.27
CA SER A 722 -17.26 -15.24 -23.01
C SER A 722 -18.15 -15.46 -24.23
N ALA A 723 -18.68 -16.67 -24.38
CA ALA A 723 -19.76 -16.98 -25.30
C ALA A 723 -20.77 -17.97 -24.70
N VAL A 724 -22.01 -17.96 -25.19
CA VAL A 724 -23.07 -18.87 -24.75
C VAL A 724 -23.78 -19.45 -25.98
N VAL A 725 -24.01 -20.77 -26.00
CA VAL A 725 -24.80 -21.41 -27.07
C VAL A 725 -26.28 -21.17 -26.81
N VAL A 726 -27.00 -20.61 -27.77
CA VAL A 726 -28.43 -20.31 -27.66
C VAL A 726 -29.19 -21.10 -28.72
N PRO A 727 -30.21 -21.90 -28.34
CA PRO A 727 -31.00 -22.66 -29.29
C PRO A 727 -31.91 -21.75 -30.14
N ALA A 728 -32.45 -22.31 -31.22
CA ALA A 728 -33.47 -21.66 -32.03
C ALA A 728 -34.72 -21.31 -31.20
N GLY A 729 -35.14 -20.04 -31.25
CA GLY A 729 -36.31 -19.53 -30.54
C GLY A 729 -36.13 -18.12 -30.00
N GLU A 730 -37.05 -17.72 -29.14
CA GLU A 730 -36.95 -16.52 -28.31
C GLU A 730 -36.52 -16.94 -26.90
N HIS A 731 -35.43 -16.34 -26.42
CA HIS A 731 -34.78 -16.73 -25.18
C HIS A 731 -34.34 -15.52 -24.37
N THR A 732 -34.35 -15.67 -23.05
CA THR A 732 -33.70 -14.73 -22.13
C THR A 732 -32.42 -15.36 -21.60
N VAL A 733 -31.27 -14.78 -21.96
CA VAL A 733 -29.96 -15.20 -21.47
C VAL A 733 -29.55 -14.28 -20.32
N ARG A 734 -29.32 -14.83 -19.13
CA ARG A 734 -28.84 -14.09 -17.95
C ARG A 734 -27.46 -14.55 -17.57
N LEU A 735 -26.53 -13.60 -17.39
CA LEU A 735 -25.22 -13.84 -16.82
C LEU A 735 -25.14 -13.21 -15.43
N ARG A 736 -24.56 -13.94 -14.47
CA ARG A 736 -24.38 -13.49 -13.09
C ARG A 736 -23.01 -13.91 -12.54
N TYR A 737 -22.32 -12.98 -11.89
CA TYR A 737 -21.06 -13.24 -11.19
C TYR A 737 -21.33 -13.61 -9.73
N ASP A 738 -21.04 -14.86 -9.36
CA ASP A 738 -21.28 -15.39 -8.02
C ASP A 738 -20.22 -16.43 -7.63
N PRO A 739 -18.98 -15.97 -7.34
CA PRO A 739 -17.85 -16.87 -7.12
C PRO A 739 -17.93 -17.62 -5.78
N LEU A 740 -17.67 -18.93 -5.81
CA LEU A 740 -17.63 -19.78 -4.61
C LEU A 740 -16.55 -19.32 -3.62
N THR A 741 -15.41 -18.85 -4.13
CA THR A 741 -14.26 -18.38 -3.36
C THR A 741 -14.62 -17.18 -2.47
N PHE A 742 -15.46 -16.27 -2.97
CA PHE A 742 -16.01 -15.17 -2.17
C PHE A 742 -16.88 -15.68 -1.03
N ARG A 743 -17.84 -16.59 -1.32
CA ARG A 743 -18.76 -17.13 -0.29
C ARG A 743 -18.01 -17.86 0.83
N LEU A 744 -17.02 -18.69 0.46
CA LEU A 744 -16.14 -19.37 1.42
C LEU A 744 -15.29 -18.35 2.22
N GLY A 745 -14.79 -17.33 1.53
CA GLY A 745 -14.04 -16.24 2.16
C GLY A 745 -14.86 -15.50 3.21
N VAL A 746 -16.11 -15.15 2.89
CA VAL A 746 -17.07 -14.56 3.84
C VAL A 746 -17.28 -15.48 5.04
N LEU A 747 -17.54 -16.77 4.81
CA LEU A 747 -17.74 -17.74 5.90
C LEU A 747 -16.56 -17.79 6.88
N PHE A 748 -15.33 -17.91 6.36
CA PHE A 748 -14.13 -17.98 7.20
C PHE A 748 -13.81 -16.66 7.89
N SER A 749 -13.97 -15.53 7.19
CA SER A 749 -13.80 -14.20 7.79
C SER A 749 -14.81 -13.95 8.91
N LEU A 750 -16.09 -14.24 8.71
CA LEU A 750 -17.11 -14.10 9.75
C LEU A 750 -16.82 -14.98 10.97
N ALA A 751 -16.39 -16.24 10.75
CA ALA A 751 -15.99 -17.13 11.84
C ALA A 751 -14.79 -16.57 12.62
N ALA A 752 -13.76 -16.05 11.94
CA ALA A 752 -12.57 -15.49 12.57
C ALA A 752 -12.88 -14.18 13.32
N TRP A 753 -13.56 -13.23 12.70
CA TRP A 753 -13.98 -11.97 13.32
C TRP A 753 -14.94 -12.21 14.49
N GLY A 754 -15.89 -13.14 14.36
CA GLY A 754 -16.79 -13.55 15.42
C GLY A 754 -16.05 -14.15 16.62
N ALA A 755 -15.08 -15.03 16.38
CA ALA A 755 -14.24 -15.60 17.44
C ALA A 755 -13.44 -14.50 18.18
N LEU A 756 -12.87 -13.53 17.44
CA LEU A 756 -12.19 -12.38 18.06
C LEU A 756 -13.15 -11.53 18.90
N GLY A 757 -14.35 -11.25 18.40
CA GLY A 757 -15.38 -10.50 19.12
C GLY A 757 -15.77 -11.18 20.44
N ILE A 758 -16.00 -12.50 20.41
CA ILE A 758 -16.33 -13.30 21.61
C ILE A 758 -15.17 -13.28 22.61
N LEU A 759 -13.93 -13.49 22.15
CA LEU A 759 -12.74 -13.44 23.02
C LEU A 759 -12.55 -12.07 23.65
N GLY A 760 -12.77 -10.99 22.88
CA GLY A 760 -12.75 -9.61 23.37
C GLY A 760 -13.80 -9.36 24.45
N MET A 761 -15.03 -9.83 24.23
CA MET A 761 -16.13 -9.71 25.19
C MET A 761 -15.83 -10.46 26.50
N ILE A 762 -15.37 -11.71 26.42
CA ILE A 762 -14.96 -12.49 27.60
C ILE A 762 -13.86 -11.76 28.38
N PHE A 763 -12.87 -11.18 27.69
CA PHE A 763 -11.81 -10.43 28.33
C PHE A 763 -12.32 -9.17 29.03
N ALA A 764 -13.22 -8.41 28.39
CA ALA A 764 -13.85 -7.22 28.97
C ALA A 764 -14.65 -7.56 30.23
N VAL A 765 -15.50 -8.60 30.19
CA VAL A 765 -16.30 -9.07 31.34
C VAL A 765 -15.40 -9.52 32.49
N ARG A 766 -14.33 -10.27 32.21
CA ARG A 766 -13.35 -10.71 33.22
C ARG A 766 -12.61 -9.54 33.87
N ARG A 767 -12.32 -8.48 33.12
CA ARG A 767 -11.65 -7.28 33.66
C ARG A 767 -12.61 -6.44 34.50
N PHE A 768 -13.86 -6.31 34.06
CA PHE A 768 -14.89 -5.59 34.81
C PHE A 768 -15.18 -6.27 36.14
N THR A 769 -15.42 -7.58 36.14
CA THR A 769 -15.65 -8.37 37.37
C THR A 769 -14.47 -8.36 38.35
N LYS A 770 -13.22 -8.25 37.86
CA LYS A 770 -12.02 -8.07 38.69
C LYS A 770 -11.81 -6.65 39.24
N ARG A 771 -12.52 -5.65 38.72
CA ARG A 771 -12.51 -4.27 39.25
C ARG A 771 -13.64 -4.01 40.23
N VAL A 772 -14.72 -4.80 40.14
CA VAL A 772 -15.89 -4.74 41.02
C VAL A 772 -15.71 -5.59 42.28
N LYS A 773 -14.82 -6.60 42.24
CA LYS A 773 -14.25 -7.26 43.41
C LYS A 773 -12.96 -6.56 43.81
#